data_AF-A0A8B8B466-F1
#
_entry.id   AF-A0A8B8B466-F1
#
_cell.length_a   1.000
_cell.length_b   1.000
_cell.length_c   1.000
_cell.angle_alpha   90.00
_cell.angle_beta   90.00
_cell.angle_gamma   90.00
#
_symmetry.space_group_name_H-M   'P 1'
#
loop_
_entity.id
_entity.type
_entity.pdbx_description
1 polymer ?
#
loop_
_entity_poly.entity_id
_entity_poly.type
_entity_poly.pdbx_seq_one_letter_code
_entity_poly.pdbx_strand_id
1 'polypeptide(L)'
;MLQKKKITSASTIQSHVSSSLDDYLKVARQQSLDRSPPSVTLAISSTSNSHSYCFVCKKPGPKLIVAPTYARFRSYIQSEIFVQSGSRCCPVHIENGLLSKDAMEKIKASKSSSHLNRSSILELLQQAREEVLKKENTRLDFDDPMSLSDTDYLSLTGLTRDQFDDVMTYVKNIRPTKTRSIRTCVAILLTKLRSGMDNEMLGTVFNMKKFQIRRAVHSARKALMTNFVPSNLGFSHITREEIIHSHTRPLAQQLLSDITSAPAILVLDGTYIYIQKSGNYTFSRRSFSMHKRRPLLKPMMIVSTTGYIVSVLGPYLADPKNNGSSIRNHSIHSNTEEIKNWVEEGDIFVVDRGFRDSEAVLNDLGIRMEIPAFIPNGQKQLSAEEANSSRLVTKVRWVVESVNGRVKTWRYLGKTLPNDQIPYIGDYLRIVCGLCNKYRPPINSGTFVDDIAMASKMILLSKETNELQQFVHDNGLDKRSSRWTPIDADVNTVSDFPKLSEGEIRDLTIGVYQLKSAKSYAAEHLADDGLFQILVSTDIPNIVSAKIQSRHISSKKYSLWIKYGINIESWYCTCKNGARVVGMCGHISCVIWYLAFARYEKNAGCESLGIRDWTEEVDDAARAIDSSEDEEFLDFEREEE
;
A
#
# COMPACT_ATOMS: atom_id res chain seq x y z
N MET A 1 -49.76 -2.62 31.27
CA MET A 1 -49.91 -3.04 29.87
C MET A 1 -48.60 -3.62 29.34
N LEU A 2 -48.26 -4.84 29.76
CA LEU A 2 -47.09 -5.59 29.30
C LEU A 2 -47.57 -7.02 29.03
N GLN A 3 -47.72 -7.39 27.75
CA GLN A 3 -48.01 -8.76 27.34
C GLN A 3 -46.78 -9.38 26.69
N LYS A 4 -46.26 -10.42 27.36
CA LYS A 4 -45.28 -11.38 26.86
C LYS A 4 -45.87 -12.16 25.68
N LYS A 5 -45.29 -12.03 24.48
CA LYS A 5 -45.56 -12.92 23.34
C LYS A 5 -44.74 -14.21 23.49
N LYS A 6 -45.45 -15.33 23.68
CA LYS A 6 -44.94 -16.70 23.62
C LYS A 6 -44.52 -17.05 22.19
N ILE A 7 -43.36 -17.68 22.09
CA ILE A 7 -42.84 -18.37 20.91
C ILE A 7 -43.69 -19.64 20.70
N THR A 8 -44.37 -19.74 19.56
CA THR A 8 -45.03 -20.96 19.09
C THR A 8 -44.08 -21.79 18.23
N SER A 9 -44.10 -23.09 18.50
CA SER A 9 -43.24 -24.15 17.98
C SER A 9 -43.41 -24.40 16.48
N ALA A 10 -42.33 -24.91 15.87
CA ALA A 10 -42.21 -25.33 14.48
C ALA A 10 -43.15 -26.49 14.03
N SER A 11 -44.12 -26.89 14.85
CA SER A 11 -45.05 -27.99 14.57
C SER A 11 -46.26 -27.59 13.71
N THR A 12 -46.57 -26.29 13.60
CA THR A 12 -47.83 -25.84 12.95
C THR A 12 -47.68 -25.55 11.44
N ILE A 13 -46.45 -25.45 10.93
CA ILE A 13 -46.22 -25.25 9.47
C ILE A 13 -46.24 -26.59 8.72
N GLN A 14 -45.96 -27.71 9.40
CA GLN A 14 -45.97 -29.05 8.78
C GLN A 14 -47.39 -29.57 8.48
N SER A 15 -48.42 -29.12 9.22
CA SER A 15 -49.79 -29.62 9.02
C SER A 15 -50.50 -28.99 7.82
N HIS A 16 -50.21 -27.73 7.47
CA HIS A 16 -50.86 -27.05 6.34
C HIS A 16 -50.29 -27.42 4.96
N VAL A 17 -49.06 -27.96 4.91
CA VAL A 17 -48.47 -28.49 3.67
C VAL A 17 -48.88 -29.94 3.43
N SER A 18 -49.22 -30.69 4.49
CA SER A 18 -49.70 -32.08 4.38
C SER A 18 -51.10 -32.17 3.78
N SER A 19 -52.03 -31.26 4.14
CA SER A 19 -53.42 -31.39 3.70
C SER A 19 -53.65 -30.96 2.24
N SER A 20 -52.82 -30.06 1.70
CA SER A 20 -52.93 -29.64 0.30
C SER A 20 -52.32 -30.66 -0.67
N LEU A 21 -51.37 -31.50 -0.21
CA LEU A 21 -50.80 -32.57 -1.02
C LEU A 21 -51.79 -33.74 -1.20
N ASP A 22 -52.57 -34.05 -0.16
CA ASP A 22 -53.53 -35.17 -0.19
C ASP A 22 -54.75 -34.90 -1.09
N ASP A 23 -55.19 -33.65 -1.21
CA ASP A 23 -56.28 -33.28 -2.12
C ASP A 23 -55.84 -33.26 -3.59
N TYR A 24 -54.55 -32.99 -3.87
CA TYR A 24 -53.99 -33.17 -5.22
C TYR A 24 -53.87 -34.65 -5.62
N LEU A 25 -53.68 -35.55 -4.64
CA LEU A 25 -53.50 -36.98 -4.89
C LEU A 25 -54.82 -37.73 -5.14
N LYS A 26 -55.98 -37.16 -4.82
CA LYS A 26 -57.29 -37.80 -5.03
C LYS A 26 -57.92 -37.56 -6.40
N VAL A 27 -57.45 -36.58 -7.17
CA VAL A 27 -57.96 -36.29 -8.53
C VAL A 27 -57.18 -37.03 -9.64
N ALA A 28 -56.06 -37.68 -9.32
CA ALA A 28 -55.21 -38.38 -10.29
C ALA A 28 -55.47 -39.90 -10.41
N ARG A 29 -56.72 -40.36 -10.21
CA ARG A 29 -57.11 -41.77 -10.44
C ARG A 29 -58.01 -41.90 -11.67
N GLN A 30 -57.50 -41.48 -12.82
CA GLN A 30 -57.82 -42.00 -14.16
C GLN A 30 -57.03 -41.18 -15.20
N GLN A 31 -55.72 -41.30 -15.18
CA GLN A 31 -54.88 -40.98 -16.34
C GLN A 31 -53.90 -42.14 -16.51
N SER A 32 -53.65 -42.52 -17.76
CA SER A 32 -52.59 -43.45 -18.13
C SER A 32 -51.33 -43.14 -17.32
N LEU A 33 -50.70 -44.16 -16.77
CA LEU A 33 -49.30 -44.05 -16.36
C LEU A 33 -48.50 -43.73 -17.63
N ASP A 34 -48.36 -42.45 -17.95
CA ASP A 34 -47.49 -41.98 -19.00
C ASP A 34 -46.08 -42.44 -18.65
N ARG A 35 -45.70 -43.59 -19.22
CA ARG A 35 -44.34 -44.09 -19.14
C ARG A 35 -43.47 -43.02 -19.79
N SER A 36 -42.60 -42.42 -18.99
CA SER A 36 -41.61 -41.47 -19.51
C SER A 36 -40.89 -42.13 -20.69
N PRO A 37 -40.75 -41.45 -21.84
CA PRO A 37 -40.09 -42.04 -22.99
C PRO A 37 -38.67 -42.48 -22.60
N PRO A 38 -38.12 -43.55 -23.23
CA PRO A 38 -36.80 -44.10 -22.86
C PRO A 38 -35.67 -43.06 -22.96
N SER A 39 -35.86 -42.04 -23.79
CA SER A 39 -35.02 -40.85 -23.87
C SER A 39 -35.84 -39.62 -24.26
N VAL A 40 -35.40 -38.44 -23.82
CA VAL A 40 -35.97 -37.14 -24.18
C VAL A 40 -34.94 -36.36 -24.97
N THR A 41 -35.39 -35.63 -25.98
CA THR A 41 -34.54 -34.68 -26.73
C THR A 41 -34.61 -33.33 -26.04
N LEU A 42 -33.48 -32.86 -25.52
CA LEU A 42 -33.36 -31.52 -24.92
C LEU A 42 -32.58 -30.61 -25.86
N ALA A 43 -32.94 -29.33 -25.89
CA ALA A 43 -32.22 -28.27 -26.64
C ALA A 43 -30.91 -27.87 -25.93
N ILE A 44 -30.08 -28.86 -25.63
CA ILE A 44 -28.76 -28.70 -25.03
C ILE A 44 -27.74 -29.08 -26.09
N SER A 45 -26.87 -28.15 -26.43
CA SER A 45 -25.77 -28.37 -27.37
C SER A 45 -24.84 -29.46 -26.87
N SER A 46 -24.42 -30.39 -27.74
CA SER A 46 -23.51 -31.47 -27.37
C SER A 46 -22.40 -31.74 -28.37
N THR A 47 -21.35 -32.37 -27.87
CA THR A 47 -20.26 -32.87 -28.71
C THR A 47 -20.64 -34.17 -29.42
N SER A 48 -19.95 -34.47 -30.51
CA SER A 48 -20.01 -35.77 -31.19
C SER A 48 -19.51 -36.88 -30.25
N ASN A 49 -20.32 -37.92 -30.04
CA ASN A 49 -19.91 -39.11 -29.30
C ASN A 49 -19.27 -40.12 -30.25
N SER A 50 -17.93 -40.18 -30.26
CA SER A 50 -17.16 -41.13 -31.07
C SER A 50 -16.10 -41.79 -30.21
N HIS A 51 -15.90 -43.09 -30.43
CA HIS A 51 -14.82 -43.85 -29.82
C HIS A 51 -13.49 -43.68 -30.55
N SER A 52 -13.51 -43.24 -31.81
CA SER A 52 -12.33 -43.18 -32.69
C SER A 52 -11.73 -41.78 -32.78
N TYR A 53 -12.45 -40.74 -32.37
CA TYR A 53 -12.05 -39.33 -32.50
C TYR A 53 -12.14 -38.60 -31.17
N CYS A 54 -11.18 -37.70 -30.92
CA CYS A 54 -11.22 -36.79 -29.78
C CYS A 54 -12.37 -35.77 -29.92
N PHE A 55 -13.21 -35.62 -28.90
CA PHE A 55 -14.31 -34.63 -28.97
C PHE A 55 -13.85 -33.16 -28.98
N VAL A 56 -12.63 -32.88 -28.50
CA VAL A 56 -12.00 -31.55 -28.45
C VAL A 56 -11.36 -31.21 -29.80
N CYS A 57 -10.27 -31.89 -30.19
CA CYS A 57 -9.51 -31.54 -31.39
C CYS A 57 -9.94 -32.28 -32.67
N LYS A 58 -10.95 -33.17 -32.59
CA LYS A 58 -11.46 -33.99 -33.71
C LYS A 58 -10.42 -34.86 -34.41
N LYS A 59 -9.23 -35.06 -33.81
CA LYS A 59 -8.19 -35.94 -34.35
C LYS A 59 -8.48 -37.40 -33.99
N PRO A 60 -8.29 -38.35 -34.92
CA PRO A 60 -8.24 -39.76 -34.57
C PRO A 60 -6.96 -40.05 -33.79
N GLY A 61 -6.97 -41.03 -32.90
CA GLY A 61 -5.77 -41.31 -32.11
C GLY A 61 -5.73 -42.73 -31.53
N PRO A 62 -4.56 -43.38 -31.51
CA PRO A 62 -4.41 -44.72 -30.94
C PRO A 62 -4.49 -44.75 -29.40
N LYS A 63 -4.47 -43.59 -28.72
CA LYS A 63 -4.45 -43.44 -27.25
C LYS A 63 -5.48 -42.44 -26.72
N LEU A 64 -6.73 -42.51 -27.20
CA LEU A 64 -7.81 -41.70 -26.64
C LEU A 64 -8.25 -42.25 -25.28
N ILE A 65 -8.34 -41.37 -24.28
CA ILE A 65 -8.85 -41.71 -22.94
C ILE A 65 -10.31 -41.31 -22.83
N VAL A 66 -11.08 -42.06 -22.04
CA VAL A 66 -12.45 -41.67 -21.68
C VAL A 66 -12.35 -40.43 -20.79
N ALA A 67 -13.05 -39.35 -21.17
CA ALA A 67 -13.02 -38.13 -20.37
C ALA A 67 -13.67 -38.37 -19.00
N PRO A 68 -13.02 -37.96 -17.90
CA PRO A 68 -13.55 -38.09 -16.56
C PRO A 68 -14.95 -37.47 -16.44
N THR A 69 -15.83 -38.11 -15.66
CA THR A 69 -17.20 -37.64 -15.46
C THR A 69 -17.27 -36.19 -15.01
N TYR A 70 -16.43 -35.79 -14.06
CA TYR A 70 -16.40 -34.41 -13.57
C TYR A 70 -15.91 -33.40 -14.62
N ALA A 71 -14.96 -33.78 -15.47
CA ALA A 71 -14.49 -32.94 -16.57
C ALA A 71 -15.60 -32.70 -17.61
N ARG A 72 -16.39 -33.74 -17.93
CA ARG A 72 -17.57 -33.63 -18.80
C ARG A 72 -18.64 -32.71 -18.20
N PHE A 73 -18.89 -32.83 -16.90
CA PHE A 73 -19.84 -31.98 -16.18
C PHE A 73 -19.41 -30.50 -16.17
N ARG A 74 -18.12 -30.21 -15.91
CA ARG A 74 -17.56 -28.86 -15.97
C ARG A 74 -17.71 -28.20 -17.35
N SER A 75 -17.53 -28.95 -18.44
CA SER A 75 -17.79 -28.47 -19.82
C SER A 75 -19.22 -27.94 -19.98
N TYR A 76 -20.20 -28.63 -19.38
CA TYR A 76 -21.59 -28.18 -19.41
C TYR A 76 -21.80 -26.90 -18.59
N ILE A 77 -21.26 -26.85 -17.36
CA ILE A 77 -21.41 -25.68 -16.48
C ILE A 77 -20.73 -24.41 -17.03
N GLN A 78 -19.58 -24.54 -17.69
CA GLN A 78 -18.78 -23.38 -18.12
C GLN A 78 -19.01 -22.96 -19.58
N SER A 79 -19.41 -23.88 -20.45
CA SER A 79 -19.50 -23.62 -21.89
C SER A 79 -20.87 -23.99 -22.47
N GLU A 80 -21.83 -24.41 -21.64
CA GLU A 80 -23.16 -24.89 -22.05
C GLU A 80 -23.12 -26.05 -23.08
N ILE A 81 -21.97 -26.74 -23.17
CA ILE A 81 -21.77 -27.86 -24.11
C ILE A 81 -21.73 -29.16 -23.32
N PHE A 82 -22.73 -30.00 -23.56
CA PHE A 82 -22.85 -31.32 -22.97
C PHE A 82 -21.90 -32.33 -23.64
N VAL A 83 -21.15 -33.04 -22.81
CA VAL A 83 -20.25 -34.13 -23.25
C VAL A 83 -20.79 -35.46 -22.75
N GLN A 84 -21.23 -36.30 -23.69
CA GLN A 84 -21.88 -37.57 -23.40
C GLN A 84 -20.96 -38.54 -22.63
N SER A 85 -21.56 -39.43 -21.84
CA SER A 85 -20.81 -40.50 -21.19
C SER A 85 -20.09 -41.38 -22.21
N GLY A 86 -18.86 -41.79 -21.89
CA GLY A 86 -18.01 -42.55 -22.80
C GLY A 86 -17.25 -41.73 -23.85
N SER A 87 -17.52 -40.42 -23.98
CA SER A 87 -16.80 -39.54 -24.91
C SER A 87 -15.30 -39.55 -24.63
N ARG A 88 -14.49 -39.61 -25.68
CA ARG A 88 -13.04 -39.74 -25.55
C ARG A 88 -12.28 -38.48 -25.98
N CYS A 89 -11.17 -38.19 -25.32
CA CYS A 89 -10.28 -37.09 -25.68
C CYS A 89 -8.80 -37.49 -25.66
N CYS A 90 -7.96 -36.69 -26.31
CA CYS A 90 -6.51 -36.85 -26.23
C CYS A 90 -6.04 -36.58 -24.79
N PRO A 91 -5.07 -37.36 -24.27
CA PRO A 91 -4.53 -37.14 -22.91
C PRO A 91 -4.03 -35.72 -22.67
N VAL A 92 -3.47 -35.06 -23.69
CA VAL A 92 -2.98 -33.66 -23.61
C VAL A 92 -4.08 -32.65 -23.27
N HIS A 93 -5.36 -32.97 -23.48
CA HIS A 93 -6.47 -32.09 -23.13
C HIS A 93 -6.89 -32.22 -21.67
N ILE A 94 -6.41 -33.24 -20.95
CA ILE A 94 -6.71 -33.46 -19.55
C ILE A 94 -5.50 -33.11 -18.69
N GLU A 95 -5.70 -32.16 -17.78
CA GLU A 95 -4.72 -31.72 -16.80
C GLU A 95 -5.32 -31.90 -15.41
N ASN A 96 -4.64 -32.67 -14.54
CA ASN A 96 -5.12 -32.99 -13.18
C ASN A 96 -6.56 -33.55 -13.14
N GLY A 97 -6.96 -34.32 -14.15
CA GLY A 97 -8.30 -34.91 -14.25
C GLY A 97 -9.41 -33.97 -14.74
N LEU A 98 -9.07 -32.73 -15.11
CA LEU A 98 -9.97 -31.72 -15.67
C LEU A 98 -9.59 -31.41 -17.12
N LEU A 99 -10.52 -30.81 -17.88
CA LEU A 99 -10.17 -30.25 -19.19
C LEU A 99 -9.30 -28.99 -19.00
N SER A 100 -8.16 -28.96 -19.68
CA SER A 100 -7.29 -27.77 -19.71
C SER A 100 -8.03 -26.56 -20.28
N LYS A 101 -7.56 -25.35 -19.97
CA LYS A 101 -8.18 -24.10 -20.47
C LYS A 101 -8.24 -24.06 -22.01
N ASP A 102 -7.16 -24.46 -22.67
CA ASP A 102 -7.10 -24.60 -24.14
C ASP A 102 -8.11 -25.62 -24.68
N ALA A 103 -8.30 -26.74 -23.98
CA ALA A 103 -9.32 -27.71 -24.36
C ALA A 103 -10.74 -27.14 -24.21
N MET A 104 -11.02 -26.43 -23.13
CA MET A 104 -12.32 -25.79 -22.88
C MET A 104 -12.66 -24.75 -23.97
N GLU A 105 -11.68 -23.95 -24.40
CA GLU A 105 -11.85 -22.97 -25.48
C GLU A 105 -12.06 -23.64 -26.86
N LYS A 106 -11.50 -24.83 -27.08
CA LYS A 106 -11.59 -25.58 -28.34
C LYS A 106 -12.82 -26.47 -28.46
N ILE A 107 -13.53 -26.74 -27.37
CA ILE A 107 -14.74 -27.56 -27.41
C ILE A 107 -15.81 -26.84 -28.23
N LYS A 108 -16.33 -27.52 -29.25
CA LYS A 108 -17.41 -27.02 -30.09
C LYS A 108 -18.58 -27.99 -30.11
N ALA A 109 -19.79 -27.43 -30.01
CA ALA A 109 -21.02 -28.16 -30.22
C ALA A 109 -21.00 -28.76 -31.63
N SER A 110 -21.27 -30.06 -31.71
CA SER A 110 -21.45 -30.78 -32.98
C SER A 110 -22.94 -31.04 -33.27
N LYS A 111 -23.80 -30.89 -32.26
CA LYS A 111 -25.25 -31.02 -32.32
C LYS A 111 -25.89 -29.91 -31.48
N SER A 112 -27.02 -29.36 -31.94
CA SER A 112 -27.81 -28.34 -31.23
C SER A 112 -28.79 -28.94 -30.20
N SER A 113 -29.00 -30.25 -30.24
CA SER A 113 -29.84 -30.97 -29.30
C SER A 113 -29.18 -32.27 -28.82
N SER A 114 -29.61 -32.74 -27.65
CA SER A 114 -29.07 -33.91 -26.98
C SER A 114 -30.18 -34.88 -26.59
N HIS A 115 -30.01 -36.16 -26.92
CA HIS A 115 -30.89 -37.22 -26.43
C HIS A 115 -30.37 -37.72 -25.08
N LEU A 116 -31.15 -37.50 -24.03
CA LEU A 116 -30.83 -37.94 -22.67
C LEU A 116 -31.83 -38.98 -22.20
N ASN A 117 -31.33 -40.09 -21.69
CA ASN A 117 -32.16 -41.09 -21.02
C ASN A 117 -32.37 -40.73 -19.54
N ARG A 118 -33.27 -41.46 -18.88
CA ARG A 118 -33.57 -41.28 -17.45
C ARG A 118 -32.31 -41.26 -16.58
N SER A 119 -31.36 -42.17 -16.82
CA SER A 119 -30.13 -42.27 -16.04
C SER A 119 -29.22 -41.05 -16.21
N SER A 120 -29.05 -40.56 -17.44
CA SER A 120 -28.23 -39.38 -17.72
C SER A 120 -28.83 -38.10 -17.13
N ILE A 121 -30.16 -37.97 -17.13
CA ILE A 121 -30.85 -36.83 -16.51
C ILE A 121 -30.67 -36.86 -14.99
N LEU A 122 -30.88 -38.01 -14.36
CA LEU A 122 -30.69 -38.16 -12.90
C LEU A 122 -29.23 -37.93 -12.51
N GLU A 123 -28.27 -38.43 -13.29
CA GLU A 123 -26.84 -38.19 -13.08
C GLU A 123 -26.50 -36.70 -13.15
N LEU A 124 -27.00 -35.97 -14.16
CA LEU A 124 -26.79 -34.53 -14.28
C LEU A 124 -27.41 -33.74 -13.12
N LEU A 125 -28.65 -34.06 -12.71
CA LEU A 125 -29.31 -33.42 -11.57
C LEU A 125 -28.57 -33.68 -10.27
N GLN A 126 -28.09 -34.92 -10.07
CA GLN A 126 -27.30 -35.29 -8.91
C GLN A 126 -25.96 -34.56 -8.89
N GLN A 127 -25.25 -34.49 -10.02
CA GLN A 127 -23.98 -33.76 -10.14
C GLN A 127 -24.16 -32.25 -9.93
N ALA A 128 -25.23 -31.66 -10.47
CA ALA A 128 -25.57 -30.25 -10.25
C ALA A 128 -25.86 -29.98 -8.78
N ARG A 129 -26.67 -30.83 -8.12
CA ARG A 129 -26.93 -30.73 -6.69
C ARG A 129 -25.64 -30.84 -5.88
N GLU A 130 -24.78 -31.82 -6.18
CA GLU A 130 -23.51 -32.01 -5.50
C GLU A 130 -22.58 -30.80 -5.66
N GLU A 131 -22.50 -30.20 -6.85
CA GLU A 131 -21.71 -28.98 -7.05
C GLU A 131 -22.27 -27.76 -6.32
N VAL A 132 -23.60 -27.59 -6.32
CA VAL A 132 -24.23 -26.52 -5.53
C VAL A 132 -23.94 -26.71 -4.05
N LEU A 133 -24.10 -27.92 -3.50
CA LEU A 133 -23.83 -28.22 -2.10
C LEU A 133 -22.34 -28.06 -1.72
N LYS A 134 -21.41 -28.37 -2.63
CA LYS A 134 -19.99 -28.09 -2.42
C LYS A 134 -19.73 -26.58 -2.29
N LYS A 135 -20.30 -25.78 -3.20
CA LYS A 135 -20.15 -24.32 -3.20
C LYS A 135 -20.87 -23.63 -2.04
N GLU A 136 -21.98 -24.17 -1.53
CA GLU A 136 -22.60 -23.67 -0.30
C GLU A 136 -21.65 -23.76 0.90
N ASN A 137 -20.80 -24.79 0.93
CA ASN A 137 -19.87 -25.03 2.02
C ASN A 137 -18.51 -24.33 1.84
N THR A 138 -18.19 -23.81 0.64
CA THR A 138 -16.91 -23.17 0.32
C THR A 138 -17.13 -21.92 -0.55
N ARG A 139 -16.88 -20.73 0.04
CA ARG A 139 -17.04 -19.45 -0.65
C ARG A 139 -15.76 -19.02 -1.39
N LEU A 140 -14.63 -19.05 -0.68
CA LEU A 140 -13.31 -18.93 -1.29
C LEU A 140 -12.62 -20.29 -1.20
N ASP A 141 -12.37 -20.90 -2.35
CA ASP A 141 -11.68 -22.18 -2.45
C ASP A 141 -10.27 -21.95 -3.00
N PHE A 142 -9.25 -21.95 -2.16
CA PHE A 142 -7.88 -21.82 -2.65
C PHE A 142 -7.34 -23.17 -3.18
N ASP A 143 -7.99 -24.29 -2.88
CA ASP A 143 -7.53 -25.63 -3.25
C ASP A 143 -7.91 -26.01 -4.69
N ASP A 144 -8.97 -25.43 -5.26
CA ASP A 144 -9.30 -25.51 -6.69
C ASP A 144 -8.47 -24.49 -7.51
N PRO A 145 -7.56 -24.91 -8.41
CA PRO A 145 -6.75 -23.98 -9.21
C PRO A 145 -7.57 -23.08 -10.15
N MET A 146 -8.82 -23.42 -10.42
CA MET A 146 -9.71 -22.71 -11.35
C MET A 146 -10.76 -21.83 -10.66
N SER A 147 -10.81 -21.82 -9.33
CA SER A 147 -11.81 -21.07 -8.57
C SER A 147 -11.53 -19.56 -8.51
N LEU A 148 -10.25 -19.18 -8.54
CA LEU A 148 -9.76 -17.83 -8.32
C LEU A 148 -8.80 -17.42 -9.45
N SER A 149 -8.99 -16.22 -9.98
CA SER A 149 -8.08 -15.62 -10.94
C SER A 149 -6.81 -15.09 -10.24
N ASP A 150 -5.75 -14.79 -11.00
CA ASP A 150 -4.56 -14.16 -10.44
C ASP A 150 -4.86 -12.77 -9.83
N THR A 151 -5.85 -12.06 -10.39
CA THR A 151 -6.34 -10.80 -9.83
C THR A 151 -7.00 -11.00 -8.47
N ASP A 152 -7.73 -12.10 -8.27
CA ASP A 152 -8.30 -12.46 -6.97
C ASP A 152 -7.18 -12.80 -5.98
N TYR A 153 -6.17 -13.59 -6.38
CA TYR A 153 -4.99 -13.88 -5.57
C TYR A 153 -4.28 -12.60 -5.13
N LEU A 154 -4.05 -11.64 -6.04
CA LEU A 154 -3.39 -10.37 -5.73
C LEU A 154 -4.24 -9.50 -4.79
N SER A 155 -5.55 -9.45 -5.01
CA SER A 155 -6.48 -8.65 -4.22
C SER A 155 -6.63 -9.19 -2.81
N LEU A 156 -6.78 -10.52 -2.68
CA LEU A 156 -6.96 -11.21 -1.43
C LEU A 156 -5.63 -11.31 -0.68
N THR A 157 -4.57 -11.84 -1.29
CA THR A 157 -3.34 -12.24 -0.58
C THR A 157 -2.17 -11.27 -0.79
N GLY A 158 -2.23 -10.40 -1.79
CA GLY A 158 -1.12 -9.50 -2.16
C GLY A 158 -0.08 -10.13 -3.08
N LEU A 159 -0.28 -11.39 -3.50
CA LEU A 159 0.62 -12.22 -4.31
C LEU A 159 -0.10 -12.72 -5.57
N THR A 160 0.64 -12.98 -6.65
CA THR A 160 0.10 -13.81 -7.75
C THR A 160 -0.05 -15.26 -7.28
N ARG A 161 -0.75 -16.09 -8.07
CA ARG A 161 -0.89 -17.52 -7.77
C ARG A 161 0.47 -18.24 -7.70
N ASP A 162 1.34 -18.01 -8.67
CA ASP A 162 2.69 -18.61 -8.67
C ASP A 162 3.52 -18.19 -7.45
N GLN A 163 3.45 -16.90 -7.06
CA GLN A 163 4.11 -16.41 -5.86
C GLN A 163 3.52 -17.02 -4.59
N PHE A 164 2.20 -17.21 -4.56
CA PHE A 164 1.54 -17.91 -3.45
C PHE A 164 1.99 -19.36 -3.38
N ASP A 165 2.09 -20.05 -4.52
CA ASP A 165 2.58 -21.43 -4.62
C ASP A 165 4.04 -21.55 -4.15
N ASP A 166 4.89 -20.59 -4.50
CA ASP A 166 6.25 -20.51 -3.98
C ASP A 166 6.27 -20.32 -2.45
N VAL A 167 5.42 -19.46 -1.87
CA VAL A 167 5.27 -19.35 -0.40
C VAL A 167 4.89 -20.69 0.22
N MET A 168 4.03 -21.48 -0.43
CA MET A 168 3.59 -22.78 0.09
C MET A 168 4.75 -23.78 0.22
N THR A 169 5.83 -23.64 -0.55
CA THR A 169 7.03 -24.50 -0.43
C THR A 169 7.75 -24.34 0.92
N TYR A 170 7.60 -23.18 1.56
CA TYR A 170 8.16 -22.89 2.88
C TYR A 170 7.26 -23.40 4.02
N VAL A 171 6.00 -23.76 3.76
CA VAL A 171 5.02 -24.02 4.82
C VAL A 171 5.12 -25.47 5.29
N LYS A 172 5.86 -25.68 6.37
CA LYS A 172 6.00 -26.98 7.05
C LYS A 172 5.18 -27.03 8.34
N ASN A 173 4.92 -28.23 8.85
CA ASN A 173 4.37 -28.47 10.19
C ASN A 173 2.94 -27.93 10.46
N ILE A 174 2.12 -27.78 9.41
CA ILE A 174 0.68 -27.54 9.56
C ILE A 174 -0.06 -28.84 9.25
N ARG A 175 -0.90 -29.30 10.19
CA ARG A 175 -1.78 -30.45 9.95
C ARG A 175 -3.08 -29.98 9.29
N PRO A 176 -3.50 -30.56 8.14
CA PRO A 176 -4.80 -30.28 7.57
C PRO A 176 -5.91 -30.78 8.51
N THR A 177 -7.09 -30.19 8.40
CA THR A 177 -8.28 -30.64 9.14
C THR A 177 -9.43 -30.86 8.15
N LYS A 178 -10.50 -31.53 8.57
CA LYS A 178 -11.72 -31.68 7.76
C LYS A 178 -12.27 -30.35 7.23
N THR A 179 -12.01 -29.24 7.93
CA THR A 179 -12.58 -27.92 7.61
C THR A 179 -11.61 -26.97 6.92
N ARG A 180 -10.34 -27.34 6.77
CA ARG A 180 -9.34 -26.48 6.09
C ARG A 180 -8.12 -27.28 5.65
N SER A 181 -7.64 -26.98 4.45
CA SER A 181 -6.33 -27.39 3.97
C SER A 181 -5.21 -26.53 4.56
N ILE A 182 -3.96 -26.90 4.27
CA ILE A 182 -2.78 -26.09 4.58
C ILE A 182 -2.80 -24.80 3.73
N ARG A 183 -3.19 -24.92 2.46
CA ARG A 183 -3.29 -23.80 1.51
C ARG A 183 -4.28 -22.74 1.97
N THR A 184 -5.48 -23.18 2.34
CA THR A 184 -6.53 -22.32 2.92
C THR A 184 -6.05 -21.67 4.23
N CYS A 185 -5.21 -22.34 5.03
CA CYS A 185 -4.63 -21.75 6.24
C CYS A 185 -3.80 -20.49 5.97
N VAL A 186 -2.92 -20.59 4.97
CA VAL A 186 -2.02 -19.51 4.57
C VAL A 186 -2.81 -18.41 3.88
N ALA A 187 -3.76 -18.79 3.03
CA ALA A 187 -4.68 -17.86 2.37
C ALA A 187 -5.44 -16.99 3.38
N ILE A 188 -5.95 -17.56 4.47
CA ILE A 188 -6.64 -16.81 5.54
C ILE A 188 -5.70 -15.77 6.18
N LEU A 189 -4.46 -16.15 6.50
CA LEU A 189 -3.48 -15.21 7.09
C LEU A 189 -3.14 -14.08 6.11
N LEU A 190 -2.78 -14.41 4.87
CA LEU A 190 -2.41 -13.40 3.88
C LEU A 190 -3.59 -12.50 3.55
N THR A 191 -4.80 -13.06 3.46
CA THR A 191 -6.04 -12.29 3.30
C THR A 191 -6.25 -11.33 4.46
N LYS A 192 -6.04 -11.78 5.70
CA LYS A 192 -6.09 -10.92 6.88
C LYS A 192 -5.11 -9.75 6.76
N LEU A 193 -3.84 -10.03 6.46
CA LEU A 193 -2.79 -9.02 6.41
C LEU A 193 -3.00 -8.01 5.28
N ARG A 194 -3.40 -8.51 4.09
CA ARG A 194 -3.57 -7.69 2.90
C ARG A 194 -4.82 -6.81 2.96
N SER A 195 -5.98 -7.39 3.32
CA SER A 195 -7.26 -6.68 3.34
C SER A 195 -7.52 -5.92 4.65
N GLY A 196 -6.92 -6.36 5.75
CA GLY A 196 -7.20 -5.86 7.09
C GLY A 196 -8.53 -6.32 7.68
N MET A 197 -9.15 -7.38 7.13
CA MET A 197 -10.40 -7.94 7.69
C MET A 197 -10.19 -8.54 9.09
N ASP A 198 -11.21 -8.41 9.94
CA ASP A 198 -11.22 -9.09 11.23
C ASP A 198 -11.57 -10.58 11.08
N ASN A 199 -11.53 -11.33 12.19
CA ASN A 199 -11.75 -12.76 12.14
C ASN A 199 -13.22 -13.15 11.87
N GLU A 200 -14.16 -12.23 12.01
CA GLU A 200 -15.60 -12.46 11.80
C GLU A 200 -15.95 -12.28 10.33
N MET A 201 -15.46 -11.21 9.70
CA MET A 201 -15.54 -11.05 8.25
C MET A 201 -14.79 -12.15 7.51
N LEU A 202 -13.59 -12.52 7.95
CA LEU A 202 -12.88 -13.68 7.39
C LEU A 202 -13.68 -14.97 7.57
N GLY A 203 -14.35 -15.14 8.71
CA GLY A 203 -15.23 -16.29 8.93
C GLY A 203 -16.38 -16.34 7.93
N THR A 204 -16.98 -15.20 7.65
CA THR A 204 -18.04 -15.06 6.63
C THR A 204 -17.52 -15.36 5.23
N VAL A 205 -16.35 -14.83 4.87
CA VAL A 205 -15.80 -14.96 3.51
C VAL A 205 -15.24 -16.37 3.25
N PHE A 206 -14.67 -17.03 4.24
CA PHE A 206 -14.17 -18.42 4.11
C PHE A 206 -15.20 -19.49 4.53
N ASN A 207 -16.41 -19.09 4.92
CA ASN A 207 -17.44 -19.97 5.49
C ASN A 207 -16.94 -20.82 6.69
N MET A 208 -16.26 -20.15 7.62
CA MET A 208 -15.65 -20.76 8.80
C MET A 208 -16.06 -20.01 10.07
N LYS A 209 -16.12 -20.73 11.20
CA LYS A 209 -16.35 -20.10 12.50
C LYS A 209 -15.12 -19.26 12.90
N LYS A 210 -15.35 -18.15 13.61
CA LYS A 210 -14.30 -17.23 14.10
C LYS A 210 -13.13 -17.93 14.80
N PHE A 211 -13.40 -18.98 15.60
CA PHE A 211 -12.33 -19.73 16.28
C PHE A 211 -11.48 -20.56 15.31
N GLN A 212 -12.05 -21.04 14.20
CA GLN A 212 -11.32 -21.78 13.17
C GLN A 212 -10.39 -20.83 12.41
N ILE A 213 -10.86 -19.63 12.08
CA ILE A 213 -10.03 -18.55 11.52
C ILE A 213 -8.86 -18.23 12.45
N ARG A 214 -9.12 -18.01 13.74
CA ARG A 214 -8.06 -17.74 14.73
C ARG A 214 -6.99 -18.85 14.75
N ARG A 215 -7.41 -20.12 14.71
CA ARG A 215 -6.48 -21.27 14.67
C ARG A 215 -5.69 -21.33 13.36
N ALA A 216 -6.32 -21.01 12.23
CA ALA A 216 -5.66 -20.94 10.92
C ALA A 216 -4.58 -19.85 10.91
N VAL A 217 -4.93 -18.62 11.29
CA VAL A 217 -3.99 -17.49 11.42
C VAL A 217 -2.80 -17.86 12.30
N HIS A 218 -3.05 -18.49 13.46
CA HIS A 218 -1.99 -18.92 14.37
C HIS A 218 -1.05 -19.95 13.74
N SER A 219 -1.59 -21.00 13.11
CA SER A 219 -0.78 -22.05 12.49
C SER A 219 0.04 -21.52 11.31
N ALA A 220 -0.57 -20.72 10.43
CA ALA A 220 0.12 -20.12 9.29
C ALA A 220 1.22 -19.15 9.75
N ARG A 221 0.94 -18.30 10.76
CA ARG A 221 1.93 -17.37 11.31
C ARG A 221 3.16 -18.11 11.82
N LYS A 222 2.97 -19.15 12.64
CA LYS A 222 4.08 -19.96 13.15
C LYS A 222 4.89 -20.60 12.03
N ALA A 223 4.22 -21.22 11.05
CA ALA A 223 4.91 -21.89 9.96
C ALA A 223 5.75 -20.93 9.12
N LEU A 224 5.22 -19.75 8.78
CA LEU A 224 5.95 -18.73 8.02
C LEU A 224 7.09 -18.10 8.84
N MET A 225 6.87 -17.82 10.13
CA MET A 225 7.94 -17.31 11.00
C MET A 225 9.10 -18.29 11.15
N THR A 226 8.83 -19.60 11.18
CA THR A 226 9.89 -20.62 11.33
C THR A 226 10.65 -20.88 10.03
N ASN A 227 9.97 -20.87 8.88
CA ASN A 227 10.56 -21.40 7.65
C ASN A 227 10.69 -20.37 6.52
N PHE A 228 9.79 -19.38 6.44
CA PHE A 228 9.79 -18.39 5.36
C PHE A 228 10.60 -17.15 5.74
N VAL A 229 10.37 -16.60 6.94
CA VAL A 229 11.03 -15.37 7.39
C VAL A 229 12.55 -15.50 7.44
N PRO A 230 13.15 -16.56 8.02
CA PRO A 230 14.61 -16.67 8.10
C PRO A 230 15.31 -16.80 6.74
N SER A 231 14.58 -17.16 5.68
CA SER A 231 15.11 -17.21 4.31
C SER A 231 14.95 -15.91 3.53
N ASN A 232 14.26 -14.90 4.08
CA ASN A 232 13.89 -13.69 3.34
C ASN A 232 14.02 -12.40 4.16
N LEU A 233 14.42 -12.48 5.43
CA LEU A 233 14.56 -11.35 6.36
C LEU A 233 15.47 -11.72 7.54
N GLY A 234 16.20 -10.74 8.09
CA GLY A 234 17.10 -10.87 9.24
C GLY A 234 18.57 -10.94 8.81
N PHE A 235 19.52 -10.46 9.61
CA PHE A 235 20.92 -10.35 9.17
C PHE A 235 21.56 -11.67 8.68
N SER A 236 21.07 -12.81 9.14
CA SER A 236 21.57 -14.13 8.73
C SER A 236 21.11 -14.59 7.34
N HIS A 237 20.08 -13.98 6.73
CA HIS A 237 19.55 -14.44 5.44
C HIS A 237 20.32 -13.88 4.24
N ILE A 238 21.06 -12.78 4.41
CA ILE A 238 21.75 -12.07 3.34
C ILE A 238 23.15 -11.64 3.78
N THR A 239 24.13 -11.88 2.91
CA THR A 239 25.52 -11.52 3.19
C THR A 239 25.73 -10.01 3.09
N ARG A 240 26.80 -9.53 3.73
CA ARG A 240 27.20 -8.13 3.63
C ARG A 240 27.59 -7.76 2.20
N GLU A 241 28.31 -8.65 1.54
CA GLU A 241 28.77 -8.48 0.16
C GLU A 241 27.58 -8.38 -0.79
N GLU A 242 26.55 -9.21 -0.63
CA GLU A 242 25.34 -9.13 -1.45
C GLU A 242 24.59 -7.80 -1.26
N ILE A 243 24.54 -7.27 -0.04
CA ILE A 243 23.96 -5.94 0.20
C ILE A 243 24.76 -4.85 -0.51
N ILE A 244 26.10 -4.91 -0.44
CA ILE A 244 26.98 -3.93 -1.08
C ILE A 244 26.83 -3.97 -2.61
N HIS A 245 26.87 -5.15 -3.21
CA HIS A 245 26.88 -5.30 -4.66
C HIS A 245 25.49 -5.15 -5.30
N SER A 246 24.46 -5.76 -4.71
CA SER A 246 23.13 -5.88 -5.33
C SER A 246 22.12 -4.87 -4.77
N HIS A 247 22.35 -4.36 -3.57
CA HIS A 247 21.36 -3.56 -2.86
C HIS A 247 21.85 -2.18 -2.39
N THR A 248 23.07 -1.79 -2.75
CA THR A 248 23.58 -0.44 -2.51
C THR A 248 23.66 0.34 -3.82
N ARG A 249 23.00 1.49 -3.86
CA ARG A 249 22.93 2.35 -5.05
C ARG A 249 24.24 3.12 -5.24
N PRO A 250 24.75 3.22 -6.48
CA PRO A 250 25.87 4.10 -6.82
C PRO A 250 25.66 5.55 -6.37
N LEU A 251 24.42 6.04 -6.42
CA LEU A 251 24.05 7.38 -5.92
C LEU A 251 24.44 7.53 -4.44
N ALA A 252 24.10 6.56 -3.60
CA ALA A 252 24.39 6.65 -2.17
C ALA A 252 25.88 6.48 -1.88
N GLN A 253 26.55 5.58 -2.60
CA GLN A 253 28.00 5.42 -2.51
C GLN A 253 28.72 6.71 -2.84
N GLN A 254 28.41 7.34 -3.98
CA GLN A 254 29.07 8.58 -4.39
C GLN A 254 28.75 9.76 -3.45
N LEU A 255 27.52 9.84 -2.91
CA LEU A 255 27.11 10.92 -2.02
C LEU A 255 27.70 10.81 -0.61
N LEU A 256 27.91 9.59 -0.11
CA LEU A 256 28.25 9.35 1.29
C LEU A 256 29.60 8.65 1.48
N SER A 257 30.28 8.16 0.45
CA SER A 257 31.56 7.45 0.57
C SER A 257 32.44 7.68 -0.65
N ASP A 258 33.67 7.18 -0.57
CA ASP A 258 34.46 6.93 -1.77
C ASP A 258 33.95 5.64 -2.43
N ILE A 259 33.71 5.67 -3.75
CA ILE A 259 33.23 4.50 -4.49
C ILE A 259 34.21 3.32 -4.41
N THR A 260 35.47 3.58 -4.06
CA THR A 260 36.53 2.58 -3.92
C THR A 260 36.49 1.82 -2.60
N SER A 261 35.88 2.35 -1.54
CA SER A 261 35.84 1.69 -0.23
C SER A 261 34.64 0.75 -0.03
N ALA A 262 33.65 0.82 -0.93
CA ALA A 262 32.46 -0.04 -0.99
C ALA A 262 31.83 -0.44 0.37
N PRO A 263 31.54 0.51 1.28
CA PRO A 263 30.95 0.18 2.58
C PRO A 263 29.49 -0.27 2.45
N ALA A 264 28.98 -1.01 3.44
CA ALA A 264 27.55 -1.23 3.55
C ALA A 264 26.87 0.07 3.99
N ILE A 265 25.84 0.49 3.24
CA ILE A 265 25.05 1.69 3.55
C ILE A 265 23.64 1.26 3.94
N LEU A 266 23.34 1.36 5.24
CA LEU A 266 22.03 1.03 5.79
C LEU A 266 21.27 2.29 6.17
N VAL A 267 19.98 2.34 5.83
CA VAL A 267 19.05 3.40 6.20
C VAL A 267 18.11 2.88 7.28
N LEU A 268 18.10 3.55 8.44
CA LEU A 268 17.29 3.13 9.57
C LEU A 268 16.19 4.15 9.85
N ASP A 269 14.98 3.65 10.08
CA ASP A 269 13.86 4.49 10.49
C ASP A 269 12.82 3.74 11.31
N GLY A 270 12.18 4.47 12.22
CA GLY A 270 11.07 3.94 13.00
C GLY A 270 9.75 4.04 12.23
N THR A 271 9.03 2.92 12.11
CA THR A 271 7.62 2.95 11.70
C THR A 271 6.70 2.89 12.92
N TYR A 272 5.39 2.96 12.72
CA TYR A 272 4.42 2.93 13.81
C TYR A 272 3.27 1.98 13.50
N ILE A 273 2.92 1.12 14.44
CA ILE A 273 1.70 0.31 14.40
C ILE A 273 0.73 0.85 15.45
N TYR A 274 -0.43 1.34 15.02
CA TYR A 274 -1.43 1.87 15.94
C TYR A 274 -2.15 0.74 16.66
N ILE A 275 -2.40 0.95 17.95
CA ILE A 275 -3.12 0.00 18.80
C ILE A 275 -4.25 0.72 19.53
N GLN A 276 -5.24 -0.04 19.98
CA GLN A 276 -6.30 0.48 20.83
C GLN A 276 -5.73 1.03 22.15
N LYS A 277 -6.48 1.94 22.78
CA LYS A 277 -6.19 2.34 24.17
C LYS A 277 -6.31 1.11 25.07
N SER A 278 -5.35 0.93 25.96
CA SER A 278 -5.33 -0.19 26.91
C SER A 278 -5.97 0.22 28.23
N GLY A 279 -6.75 -0.69 28.83
CA GLY A 279 -7.23 -0.58 30.20
C GLY A 279 -6.12 -0.76 31.25
N ASN A 280 -5.00 -1.41 30.88
CA ASN A 280 -3.79 -1.38 31.70
C ASN A 280 -3.13 0.00 31.56
N TYR A 281 -3.31 0.85 32.58
CA TYR A 281 -2.85 2.25 32.55
C TYR A 281 -1.34 2.40 32.45
N THR A 282 -0.56 1.48 33.02
CA THR A 282 0.90 1.48 32.87
C THR A 282 1.30 1.26 31.42
N PHE A 283 0.75 0.23 30.78
CA PHE A 283 0.99 0.00 29.36
C PHE A 283 0.43 1.13 28.49
N SER A 284 -0.74 1.67 28.83
CA SER A 284 -1.37 2.79 28.13
C SER A 284 -0.48 4.03 28.10
N ARG A 285 0.10 4.43 29.25
CA ARG A 285 1.08 5.53 29.32
C ARG A 285 2.34 5.24 28.51
N ARG A 286 2.83 4.00 28.53
CA ARG A 286 4.08 3.62 27.85
C ARG A 286 3.95 3.44 26.33
N SER A 287 2.75 3.10 25.86
CA SER A 287 2.45 2.97 24.44
C SER A 287 1.94 4.26 23.80
N PHE A 288 1.64 5.30 24.58
CA PHE A 288 1.20 6.59 24.05
C PHE A 288 2.37 7.38 23.45
N SER A 289 2.25 7.76 22.17
CA SER A 289 3.20 8.64 21.50
C SER A 289 2.76 10.09 21.61
N MET A 290 3.57 10.95 22.22
CA MET A 290 3.31 12.40 22.24
C MET A 290 3.36 13.01 20.83
N HIS A 291 4.25 12.50 19.97
CA HIS A 291 4.40 12.98 18.59
C HIS A 291 3.19 12.64 17.71
N LYS A 292 2.64 11.42 17.83
CA LYS A 292 1.46 10.98 17.05
C LYS A 292 0.14 11.20 17.78
N ARG A 293 0.19 11.63 19.05
CA ARG A 293 -0.95 11.83 19.96
C ARG A 293 -1.90 10.62 20.06
N ARG A 294 -1.34 9.40 20.00
CA ARG A 294 -2.11 8.16 20.11
C ARG A 294 -1.27 6.96 20.55
N PRO A 295 -1.91 5.89 21.08
CA PRO A 295 -1.25 4.63 21.39
C PRO A 295 -0.69 3.95 20.14
N LEU A 296 0.58 3.55 20.19
CA LEU A 296 1.28 2.84 19.12
C LEU A 296 2.44 2.01 19.67
N LEU A 297 2.93 1.09 18.84
CA LEU A 297 4.22 0.45 19.00
C LEU A 297 5.15 0.83 17.83
N LYS A 298 6.45 0.84 18.07
CA LYS A 298 7.48 1.29 17.13
C LYS A 298 8.36 0.13 16.67
N PRO A 299 8.15 -0.42 15.47
CA PRO A 299 9.17 -1.26 14.84
C PRO A 299 10.29 -0.40 14.25
N MET A 300 11.52 -0.91 14.27
CA MET A 300 12.67 -0.29 13.62
C MET A 300 12.96 -0.99 12.30
N MET A 301 12.87 -0.28 11.19
CA MET A 301 13.20 -0.79 9.87
C MET A 301 14.68 -0.57 9.59
N ILE A 302 15.36 -1.60 9.09
CA ILE A 302 16.73 -1.52 8.60
C ILE A 302 16.70 -1.90 7.13
N VAL A 303 17.01 -0.95 6.25
CA VAL A 303 16.90 -1.14 4.80
C VAL A 303 18.16 -0.72 4.09
N SER A 304 18.44 -1.29 2.93
CA SER A 304 19.49 -0.83 2.03
C SER A 304 19.05 0.41 1.25
N THR A 305 19.96 0.98 0.46
CA THR A 305 19.68 2.19 -0.34
C THR A 305 18.86 1.93 -1.61
N THR A 306 18.65 0.66 -2.00
CA THR A 306 17.65 0.23 -3.00
C THR A 306 16.26 -0.04 -2.39
N GLY A 307 16.17 -0.09 -1.06
CA GLY A 307 14.95 -0.38 -0.31
C GLY A 307 14.75 -1.86 0.00
N TYR A 308 15.78 -2.68 -0.17
CA TYR A 308 15.79 -4.05 0.33
C TYR A 308 15.76 -4.04 1.87
N ILE A 309 14.89 -4.84 2.48
CA ILE A 309 14.72 -4.84 3.93
C ILE A 309 15.67 -5.85 4.54
N VAL A 310 16.74 -5.39 5.20
CA VAL A 310 17.71 -6.29 5.83
C VAL A 310 17.10 -6.94 7.06
N SER A 311 16.53 -6.14 7.95
CA SER A 311 15.86 -6.63 9.16
C SER A 311 14.80 -5.65 9.67
N VAL A 312 13.95 -6.15 10.56
CA VAL A 312 12.98 -5.37 11.32
C VAL A 312 13.08 -5.72 12.80
N LEU A 313 13.45 -4.73 13.61
CA LEU A 313 13.61 -4.91 15.05
C LEU A 313 12.36 -4.48 15.83
N GLY A 314 12.22 -5.03 17.03
CA GLY A 314 11.09 -4.78 17.92
C GLY A 314 9.86 -5.65 17.59
N PRO A 315 8.64 -5.14 17.84
CA PRO A 315 8.30 -3.73 18.10
C PRO A 315 8.63 -3.24 19.52
N TYR A 316 8.91 -1.95 19.66
CA TYR A 316 9.23 -1.25 20.92
C TYR A 316 8.08 -0.37 21.40
N LEU A 317 8.14 0.06 22.67
CA LEU A 317 7.18 1.00 23.24
C LEU A 317 7.34 2.42 22.66
N ALA A 318 6.33 3.26 22.86
CA ALA A 318 6.33 4.61 22.29
C ALA A 318 6.85 5.70 23.24
N ASP A 319 7.04 5.35 24.51
CA ASP A 319 7.47 6.28 25.56
C ASP A 319 8.80 6.97 25.26
N PRO A 320 9.10 8.10 25.93
CA PRO A 320 10.34 8.86 25.68
C PRO A 320 11.62 8.05 25.89
N LYS A 321 11.58 6.99 26.72
CA LYS A 321 12.73 6.10 26.95
C LYS A 321 12.99 5.20 25.74
N ASN A 322 12.01 5.01 24.87
CA ASN A 322 12.07 4.26 23.62
C ASN A 322 12.00 5.21 22.40
N ASN A 323 12.88 6.22 22.38
CA ASN A 323 13.11 7.05 21.19
C ASN A 323 13.98 6.28 20.16
N GLY A 324 14.20 6.86 18.97
CA GLY A 324 14.98 6.21 17.90
C GLY A 324 16.38 5.81 18.37
N SER A 325 17.08 6.74 19.04
CA SER A 325 18.41 6.51 19.59
C SER A 325 18.45 5.34 20.58
N SER A 326 17.54 5.33 21.57
CA SER A 326 17.49 4.31 22.62
C SER A 326 17.21 2.93 22.04
N ILE A 327 16.28 2.83 21.09
CA ILE A 327 15.94 1.57 20.43
C ILE A 327 17.15 1.02 19.66
N ARG A 328 17.83 1.87 18.88
CA ARG A 328 19.03 1.48 18.14
C ARG A 328 20.15 1.06 19.08
N ASN A 329 20.47 1.91 20.07
CA ASN A 329 21.52 1.64 21.05
C ASN A 329 21.28 0.33 21.77
N HIS A 330 20.06 0.07 22.26
CA HIS A 330 19.72 -1.20 22.88
C HIS A 330 19.99 -2.37 21.92
N SER A 331 19.55 -2.26 20.66
CA SER A 331 19.69 -3.34 19.68
C SER A 331 21.16 -3.66 19.38
N ILE A 332 21.99 -2.63 19.25
CA ILE A 332 23.43 -2.77 19.08
C ILE A 332 24.08 -3.36 20.34
N HIS A 333 23.82 -2.82 21.52
CA HIS A 333 24.41 -3.29 22.77
C HIS A 333 24.07 -4.77 23.05
N SER A 334 22.78 -5.12 22.88
CA SER A 334 22.28 -6.49 23.06
C SER A 334 22.63 -7.44 21.92
N ASN A 335 23.35 -6.97 20.88
CA ASN A 335 23.65 -7.73 19.67
C ASN A 335 22.40 -8.41 19.08
N THR A 336 21.29 -7.66 19.01
CA THR A 336 20.01 -8.19 18.51
C THR A 336 20.19 -8.70 17.08
N GLU A 337 19.76 -9.94 16.84
CA GLU A 337 19.95 -10.64 15.55
C GLU A 337 21.42 -10.69 15.07
N GLU A 338 22.37 -10.67 16.00
CA GLU A 338 23.81 -10.75 15.71
C GLU A 338 24.32 -9.63 14.78
N ILE A 339 23.66 -8.47 14.79
CA ILE A 339 24.01 -7.31 13.94
C ILE A 339 25.49 -6.92 14.03
N LYS A 340 26.14 -7.06 15.20
CA LYS A 340 27.57 -6.75 15.39
C LYS A 340 28.49 -7.69 14.62
N ASN A 341 28.03 -8.89 14.28
CA ASN A 341 28.78 -9.84 13.46
C ASN A 341 28.63 -9.53 11.96
N TRP A 342 27.63 -8.72 11.60
CA TRP A 342 27.31 -8.40 10.21
C TRP A 342 27.90 -7.05 9.77
N VAL A 343 27.94 -6.06 10.66
CA VAL A 343 28.49 -4.72 10.38
C VAL A 343 30.00 -4.68 10.57
N GLU A 344 30.68 -3.88 9.76
CA GLU A 344 32.13 -3.67 9.83
C GLU A 344 32.49 -2.19 10.05
N GLU A 345 33.72 -1.96 10.51
CA GLU A 345 34.30 -0.63 10.59
C GLU A 345 34.30 0.03 9.20
N GLY A 346 33.85 1.29 9.14
CA GLY A 346 33.68 2.05 7.91
C GLY A 346 32.27 1.99 7.31
N ASP A 347 31.39 1.10 7.78
CA ASP A 347 29.99 1.05 7.33
C ASP A 347 29.22 2.33 7.72
N ILE A 348 28.14 2.62 6.97
CA ILE A 348 27.42 3.90 7.07
C ILE A 348 25.96 3.66 7.46
N PHE A 349 25.52 4.33 8.53
CA PHE A 349 24.14 4.32 8.98
C PHE A 349 23.49 5.68 8.73
N VAL A 350 22.54 5.73 7.80
CA VAL A 350 21.74 6.91 7.48
C VAL A 350 20.48 6.93 8.33
N VAL A 351 20.30 7.96 9.17
CA VAL A 351 19.24 8.01 10.18
C VAL A 351 18.51 9.36 10.24
N ASP A 352 17.38 9.38 10.95
CA ASP A 352 16.66 10.64 11.21
C ASP A 352 17.35 11.44 12.31
N ARG A 353 16.96 12.72 12.41
CA ARG A 353 17.27 13.60 13.56
C ARG A 353 16.88 13.00 14.91
N GLY A 354 15.92 12.08 14.96
CA GLY A 354 15.50 11.36 16.17
C GLY A 354 16.52 10.35 16.73
N PHE A 355 17.66 10.15 16.08
CA PHE A 355 18.72 9.20 16.46
C PHE A 355 20.01 9.88 16.97
N ARG A 356 19.94 11.18 17.26
CA ARG A 356 21.09 12.00 17.68
C ARG A 356 21.90 11.40 18.84
N ASP A 357 21.25 10.75 19.80
CA ASP A 357 21.91 10.26 21.03
C ASP A 357 22.57 8.88 20.82
N SER A 358 22.79 8.49 19.56
CA SER A 358 23.37 7.20 19.23
C SER A 358 24.63 7.29 18.38
N GLU A 359 25.18 8.49 18.22
CA GLU A 359 26.46 8.75 17.55
C GLU A 359 27.63 8.05 18.24
N ALA A 360 27.82 8.29 19.55
CA ALA A 360 28.92 7.67 20.32
C ALA A 360 28.94 6.14 20.19
N VAL A 361 27.77 5.50 20.33
CA VAL A 361 27.63 4.04 20.25
C VAL A 361 27.98 3.48 18.87
N LEU A 362 27.70 4.23 17.80
CA LEU A 362 28.07 3.80 16.44
C LEU A 362 29.55 4.05 16.17
N ASN A 363 30.09 5.18 16.63
CA ASN A 363 31.50 5.49 16.49
C ASN A 363 32.38 4.46 17.22
N ASP A 364 31.95 3.97 18.39
CA ASP A 364 32.64 2.89 19.12
C ASP A 364 32.70 1.57 18.34
N LEU A 365 31.83 1.38 17.34
CA LEU A 365 31.83 0.25 16.42
C LEU A 365 32.48 0.55 15.07
N GLY A 366 33.07 1.75 14.92
CA GLY A 366 33.62 2.20 13.64
C GLY A 366 32.54 2.50 12.59
N ILE A 367 31.26 2.59 12.96
CA ILE A 367 30.16 2.87 12.05
C ILE A 367 29.96 4.37 11.96
N ARG A 368 30.02 4.90 10.74
CA ARG A 368 29.76 6.32 10.49
C ARG A 368 28.26 6.61 10.46
N MET A 369 27.83 7.57 11.25
CA MET A 369 26.45 8.02 11.28
C MET A 369 26.21 9.23 10.38
N GLU A 370 25.25 9.12 9.46
CA GLU A 370 24.81 10.22 8.60
C GLU A 370 23.42 10.71 9.03
N ILE A 371 23.32 11.98 9.41
CA ILE A 371 22.11 12.59 9.99
C ILE A 371 21.89 14.00 9.43
N PRO A 372 20.65 14.43 9.14
CA PRO A 372 20.41 15.81 8.69
C PRO A 372 20.75 16.82 9.79
N ALA A 373 21.41 17.93 9.44
CA ALA A 373 21.86 18.96 10.38
C ALA A 373 20.72 19.53 11.23
N PHE A 374 21.04 19.92 12.46
CA PHE A 374 20.12 20.59 13.38
C PHE A 374 20.28 22.10 13.26
N ILE A 375 19.18 22.84 13.41
CA ILE A 375 19.26 24.30 13.45
C ILE A 375 19.95 24.68 14.77
N PRO A 376 21.06 25.44 14.73
CA PRO A 376 21.73 25.87 15.94
C PRO A 376 20.83 26.75 16.82
N ASN A 377 21.06 26.72 18.13
CA ASN A 377 20.31 27.54 19.07
C ASN A 377 20.45 29.03 18.72
N GLY A 378 19.34 29.77 18.74
CA GLY A 378 19.28 31.18 18.38
C GLY A 378 19.16 31.46 16.88
N GLN A 379 19.35 30.46 16.01
CA GLN A 379 19.16 30.62 14.57
C GLN A 379 17.73 30.23 14.13
N LYS A 380 17.27 30.86 13.03
CA LYS A 380 15.95 30.57 12.43
C LYS A 380 16.04 29.61 11.24
N GLN A 381 17.24 29.41 10.71
CA GLN A 381 17.52 28.70 9.45
C GLN A 381 18.89 28.03 9.53
N LEU A 382 19.09 26.95 8.78
CA LEU A 382 20.41 26.35 8.53
C LEU A 382 21.28 27.22 7.61
N SER A 383 22.60 27.13 7.73
CA SER A 383 23.50 27.69 6.71
C SER A 383 23.30 27.00 5.35
N ALA A 384 23.78 27.60 4.26
CA ALA A 384 23.74 26.98 2.93
C ALA A 384 24.44 25.61 2.93
N GLU A 385 25.62 25.54 3.55
CA GLU A 385 26.40 24.30 3.71
C GLU A 385 25.63 23.23 4.49
N GLU A 386 25.11 23.55 5.69
CA GLU A 386 24.34 22.61 6.51
C GLU A 386 23.06 22.12 5.80
N ALA A 387 22.38 23.03 5.10
CA ALA A 387 21.17 22.72 4.36
C ALA A 387 21.44 21.85 3.12
N ASN A 388 22.57 22.08 2.44
CA ASN A 388 23.07 21.26 1.33
C ASN A 388 23.44 19.86 1.81
N SER A 389 24.27 19.73 2.86
CA SER A 389 24.64 18.44 3.45
C SER A 389 23.42 17.66 3.93
N SER A 390 22.46 18.34 4.58
CA SER A 390 21.17 17.74 4.95
C SER A 390 20.39 17.23 3.74
N ARG A 391 20.49 17.89 2.57
CA ARG A 391 19.82 17.42 1.35
C ARG A 391 20.43 16.13 0.84
N LEU A 392 21.76 15.96 0.90
CA LEU A 392 22.45 14.73 0.48
C LEU A 392 21.97 13.54 1.33
N VAL A 393 21.97 13.69 2.65
CA VAL A 393 21.48 12.67 3.60
C VAL A 393 20.01 12.35 3.35
N THR A 394 19.15 13.36 3.21
CA THR A 394 17.71 13.14 2.99
C THR A 394 17.39 12.54 1.61
N LYS A 395 18.26 12.71 0.61
CA LYS A 395 18.11 12.06 -0.70
C LYS A 395 18.25 10.55 -0.59
N VAL A 396 19.22 10.07 0.20
CA VAL A 396 19.42 8.64 0.46
C VAL A 396 18.35 8.11 1.40
N ARG A 397 18.05 8.84 2.48
CA ARG A 397 17.09 8.44 3.51
C ARG A 397 15.69 8.17 2.97
N TRP A 398 15.23 8.90 1.95
CA TRP A 398 13.88 8.79 1.38
C TRP A 398 13.42 7.35 1.07
N VAL A 399 14.36 6.45 0.76
CA VAL A 399 14.05 5.05 0.45
C VAL A 399 13.31 4.34 1.60
N VAL A 400 13.68 4.60 2.85
CA VAL A 400 13.05 3.94 4.02
C VAL A 400 11.62 4.43 4.24
N GLU A 401 11.33 5.69 3.94
CA GLU A 401 9.97 6.25 3.98
C GLU A 401 9.06 5.55 2.96
N SER A 402 9.61 5.26 1.78
CA SER A 402 8.92 4.53 0.73
C SER A 402 8.71 3.06 1.07
N VAL A 403 9.70 2.41 1.70
CA VAL A 403 9.54 1.05 2.26
C VAL A 403 8.43 1.04 3.30
N ASN A 404 8.43 2.00 4.22
CA ASN A 404 7.37 2.16 5.22
C ASN A 404 6.00 2.26 4.54
N GLY A 405 5.86 3.11 3.51
CA GLY A 405 4.64 3.20 2.71
C GLY A 405 4.23 1.88 2.08
N ARG A 406 5.18 1.14 1.48
CA ARG A 406 4.94 -0.17 0.85
C ARG A 406 4.43 -1.20 1.85
N VAL A 407 5.05 -1.29 3.03
CA VAL A 407 4.60 -2.18 4.11
C VAL A 407 3.18 -1.82 4.56
N LYS A 408 2.84 -0.52 4.60
CA LYS A 408 1.48 -0.07 4.96
C LYS A 408 0.41 -0.34 3.90
N THR A 409 0.77 -0.74 2.69
CA THR A 409 -0.21 -1.25 1.71
C THR A 409 -0.83 -2.58 2.15
N TRP A 410 -0.20 -3.29 3.08
CA TRP A 410 -0.81 -4.40 3.81
C TRP A 410 -1.72 -3.81 4.87
N ARG A 411 -3.00 -3.62 4.49
CA ARG A 411 -3.95 -2.74 5.17
C ARG A 411 -4.10 -3.06 6.66
N TYR A 412 -3.91 -4.32 7.06
CA TYR A 412 -3.94 -4.68 8.47
C TYR A 412 -2.94 -3.86 9.31
N LEU A 413 -1.72 -3.67 8.81
CA LEU A 413 -0.68 -2.89 9.50
C LEU A 413 -0.94 -1.37 9.46
N GLY A 414 -1.85 -0.90 8.61
CA GLY A 414 -2.30 0.49 8.55
C GLY A 414 -3.45 0.83 9.50
N LYS A 415 -4.14 -0.19 10.04
CA LYS A 415 -5.28 -0.02 10.96
C LYS A 415 -4.85 0.17 12.41
N THR A 416 -5.78 0.63 13.24
CA THR A 416 -5.67 0.55 14.70
C THR A 416 -5.97 -0.88 15.14
N LEU A 417 -4.95 -1.60 15.61
CA LEU A 417 -5.06 -3.00 15.97
C LEU A 417 -5.62 -3.20 17.38
N PRO A 418 -6.43 -4.26 17.60
CA PRO A 418 -6.93 -4.57 18.93
C PRO A 418 -5.83 -5.12 19.84
N ASN A 419 -5.99 -4.89 21.15
CA ASN A 419 -4.93 -5.19 22.14
C ASN A 419 -4.53 -6.67 22.19
N ASP A 420 -5.46 -7.60 21.87
CA ASP A 420 -5.19 -9.04 21.81
C ASP A 420 -4.21 -9.44 20.70
N GLN A 421 -3.96 -8.53 19.73
CA GLN A 421 -3.05 -8.77 18.62
C GLN A 421 -1.62 -8.30 18.89
N ILE A 422 -1.39 -7.53 19.97
CA ILE A 422 -0.08 -6.97 20.33
C ILE A 422 1.05 -8.01 20.30
N PRO A 423 0.90 -9.21 20.88
CA PRO A 423 1.97 -10.22 20.88
C PRO A 423 2.40 -10.71 19.49
N TYR A 424 1.59 -10.48 18.46
CA TYR A 424 1.82 -11.02 17.11
C TYR A 424 2.21 -9.94 16.09
N ILE A 425 2.22 -8.66 16.49
CA ILE A 425 2.51 -7.54 15.58
C ILE A 425 3.90 -7.68 14.94
N GLY A 426 4.91 -8.05 15.74
CA GLY A 426 6.27 -8.27 15.23
C GLY A 426 6.33 -9.34 14.15
N ASP A 427 5.65 -10.47 14.36
CA ASP A 427 5.60 -11.57 13.39
C ASP A 427 4.89 -11.17 12.10
N TYR A 428 3.73 -10.52 12.21
CA TYR A 428 3.00 -10.05 11.03
C TYR A 428 3.84 -9.10 10.19
N LEU A 429 4.57 -8.19 10.85
CA LEU A 429 5.45 -7.25 10.18
C LEU A 429 6.61 -7.97 9.47
N ARG A 430 7.28 -8.91 10.15
CA ARG A 430 8.38 -9.69 9.57
C ARG A 430 7.93 -10.56 8.39
N ILE A 431 6.77 -11.21 8.48
CA ILE A 431 6.18 -11.95 7.36
C ILE A 431 5.93 -11.01 6.17
N VAL A 432 5.30 -9.85 6.40
CA VAL A 432 5.03 -8.87 5.33
C VAL A 432 6.33 -8.35 4.71
N CYS A 433 7.36 -8.10 5.51
CA CYS A 433 8.65 -7.61 5.01
C CYS A 433 9.37 -8.68 4.18
N GLY A 434 9.37 -9.95 4.62
CA GLY A 434 9.91 -11.05 3.82
C GLY A 434 9.16 -11.25 2.50
N LEU A 435 7.83 -11.10 2.49
CA LEU A 435 7.03 -11.12 1.26
C LEU A 435 7.36 -9.94 0.34
N CYS A 436 7.60 -8.76 0.90
CA CYS A 436 8.04 -7.60 0.12
C CYS A 436 9.43 -7.83 -0.50
N ASN A 437 10.40 -8.35 0.24
CA ASN A 437 11.73 -8.65 -0.29
C ASN A 437 11.69 -9.66 -1.43
N LYS A 438 10.96 -10.76 -1.24
CA LYS A 438 10.96 -11.87 -2.19
C LYS A 438 10.20 -11.57 -3.49
N TYR A 439 9.12 -10.79 -3.42
CA TYR A 439 8.17 -10.67 -4.55
C TYR A 439 7.93 -9.24 -5.06
N ARG A 440 8.46 -8.21 -4.41
CA ARG A 440 8.31 -6.82 -4.90
C ARG A 440 9.63 -6.35 -5.51
N PRO A 441 9.57 -5.59 -6.63
CA PRO A 441 10.75 -4.98 -7.18
C PRO A 441 11.36 -3.96 -6.19
N PRO A 442 12.65 -3.60 -6.33
CA PRO A 442 13.27 -2.55 -5.53
C PRO A 442 12.43 -1.26 -5.47
N ILE A 443 12.60 -0.46 -4.42
CA ILE A 443 11.89 0.83 -4.29
C ILE A 443 12.39 1.82 -5.33
N ASN A 444 13.68 1.78 -5.62
CA ASN A 444 14.32 2.67 -6.58
C ASN A 444 15.29 1.86 -7.44
N SER A 445 15.13 1.97 -8.76
CA SER A 445 15.91 1.30 -9.79
C SER A 445 16.57 2.32 -10.69
N GLY A 446 17.36 3.24 -10.11
CA GLY A 446 18.21 4.13 -10.90
C GLY A 446 19.27 3.32 -11.66
N THR A 447 19.71 3.81 -12.81
CA THR A 447 20.83 3.20 -13.55
C THR A 447 22.15 3.70 -12.97
N PHE A 448 23.24 2.96 -13.18
CA PHE A 448 24.57 3.40 -12.75
C PHE A 448 24.91 4.80 -13.28
N VAL A 449 24.66 5.04 -14.58
CA VAL A 449 24.96 6.32 -15.24
C VAL A 449 24.15 7.47 -14.65
N ASP A 450 22.83 7.29 -14.49
CA ASP A 450 21.95 8.33 -13.95
C ASP A 450 22.25 8.62 -12.47
N ASP A 451 22.56 7.57 -11.70
CA ASP A 451 22.88 7.67 -10.28
C ASP A 451 24.19 8.45 -10.07
N ILE A 452 25.23 8.16 -10.87
CA ILE A 452 26.50 8.90 -10.83
C ILE A 452 26.31 10.34 -11.29
N ALA A 453 25.63 10.57 -12.41
CA ALA A 453 25.38 11.93 -12.91
C ALA A 453 24.62 12.79 -11.88
N MET A 454 23.60 12.21 -11.23
CA MET A 454 22.84 12.89 -10.18
C MET A 454 23.68 13.14 -8.93
N ALA A 455 24.48 12.17 -8.48
CA ALA A 455 25.37 12.33 -7.34
C ALA A 455 26.39 13.44 -7.58
N SER A 456 27.07 13.42 -8.74
CA SER A 456 28.06 14.42 -9.12
C SER A 456 27.47 15.82 -9.18
N LYS A 457 26.27 15.97 -9.77
CA LYS A 457 25.53 17.25 -9.76
C LYS A 457 25.26 17.72 -8.33
N MET A 458 24.79 16.84 -7.46
CA MET A 458 24.48 17.18 -6.07
C MET A 458 25.72 17.56 -5.26
N ILE A 459 26.85 16.87 -5.46
CA ILE A 459 28.12 17.16 -4.78
C ILE A 459 28.68 18.50 -5.25
N LEU A 460 28.65 18.77 -6.56
CA LEU A 460 29.09 20.05 -7.11
C LEU A 460 28.31 21.20 -6.48
N LEU A 461 26.97 21.14 -6.54
CA LEU A 461 26.09 22.15 -5.93
C LEU A 461 26.28 22.25 -4.42
N SER A 462 26.57 21.15 -3.72
CA SER A 462 26.72 21.20 -2.26
C SER A 462 27.90 22.05 -1.77
N LYS A 463 28.91 22.26 -2.63
CA LYS A 463 30.09 23.08 -2.36
C LYS A 463 29.87 24.56 -2.65
N GLU A 464 28.76 24.92 -3.29
CA GLU A 464 28.43 26.30 -3.61
C GLU A 464 27.79 27.00 -2.40
N THR A 465 28.10 28.29 -2.26
CA THR A 465 27.40 29.20 -1.35
C THR A 465 26.13 29.72 -2.02
N ASN A 466 25.19 30.25 -1.23
CA ASN A 466 24.00 30.88 -1.78
C ASN A 466 24.25 32.37 -2.02
N GLU A 467 24.74 32.71 -3.21
CA GLU A 467 25.04 34.11 -3.57
C GLU A 467 23.79 35.00 -3.52
N LEU A 468 22.61 34.46 -3.87
CA LEU A 468 21.35 35.20 -3.79
C LEU A 468 20.95 35.50 -2.34
N GLN A 469 21.21 34.57 -1.41
CA GLN A 469 21.03 34.83 0.02
C GLN A 469 21.92 35.99 0.47
N GLN A 470 23.21 35.96 0.10
CA GLN A 470 24.15 37.02 0.44
C GLN A 470 23.69 38.37 -0.13
N PHE A 471 23.31 38.41 -1.41
CA PHE A 471 22.76 39.59 -2.06
C PHE A 471 21.51 40.13 -1.35
N VAL A 472 20.58 39.25 -0.94
CA VAL A 472 19.37 39.62 -0.20
C VAL A 472 19.70 40.27 1.13
N HIS A 473 20.69 39.77 1.85
CA HIS A 473 21.11 40.32 3.14
C HIS A 473 21.89 41.62 3.01
N ASP A 474 22.84 41.69 2.08
CA ASP A 474 23.70 42.87 1.85
C ASP A 474 22.88 44.08 1.41
N ASN A 475 21.80 43.85 0.65
CA ASN A 475 20.90 44.89 0.18
C ASN A 475 19.66 45.07 1.08
N GLY A 476 19.59 44.37 2.22
CA GLY A 476 18.49 44.46 3.19
C GLY A 476 17.10 44.13 2.64
N LEU A 477 17.02 43.29 1.60
CA LEU A 477 15.78 42.97 0.90
C LEU A 477 14.81 42.15 1.76
N ASP A 478 15.33 41.44 2.76
CA ASP A 478 14.55 40.70 3.74
C ASP A 478 13.84 41.61 4.76
N LYS A 479 14.33 42.84 4.93
CA LYS A 479 13.80 43.86 5.85
C LYS A 479 12.99 44.94 5.13
N ARG A 480 13.21 45.10 3.82
CA ARG A 480 12.56 46.10 3.00
C ARG A 480 11.05 45.86 2.87
N SER A 481 10.28 46.95 2.83
CA SER A 481 8.89 46.91 2.40
C SER A 481 8.84 46.96 0.87
N SER A 482 8.27 45.92 0.26
CA SER A 482 8.01 45.84 -1.18
C SER A 482 6.55 46.13 -1.49
N ARG A 483 6.29 46.60 -2.71
CA ARG A 483 4.93 46.63 -3.24
C ARG A 483 4.56 45.21 -3.68
N TRP A 484 3.56 44.63 -3.01
CA TRP A 484 3.10 43.27 -3.26
C TRP A 484 1.90 43.27 -4.21
N THR A 485 1.93 42.41 -5.21
CA THR A 485 0.77 42.11 -6.08
C THR A 485 0.50 40.62 -6.03
N PRO A 486 -0.78 40.17 -6.05
CA PRO A 486 -1.09 38.76 -6.28
C PRO A 486 -0.41 38.26 -7.56
N ILE A 487 0.13 37.04 -7.53
CA ILE A 487 0.90 36.43 -8.63
C ILE A 487 0.08 36.22 -9.91
N ASP A 488 -1.23 36.27 -9.78
CA ASP A 488 -2.28 36.05 -10.77
C ASP A 488 -3.10 37.31 -11.07
N ALA A 489 -2.73 38.47 -10.51
CA ALA A 489 -3.50 39.71 -10.65
C ALA A 489 -3.66 40.21 -12.10
N ASP A 490 -2.66 39.94 -12.96
CA ASP A 490 -2.67 40.28 -14.39
C ASP A 490 -1.86 39.23 -15.17
N VAL A 491 -2.27 38.91 -16.40
CA VAL A 491 -1.59 37.95 -17.29
C VAL A 491 -0.12 38.35 -17.55
N ASN A 492 0.19 39.64 -17.47
CA ASN A 492 1.52 40.20 -17.66
C ASN A 492 2.36 40.24 -16.38
N THR A 493 1.80 39.84 -15.22
CA THR A 493 2.52 39.78 -13.95
C THR A 493 3.67 38.79 -14.07
N VAL A 494 4.90 39.31 -14.05
CA VAL A 494 6.13 38.52 -14.32
C VAL A 494 6.06 37.78 -15.67
N SER A 495 5.67 38.47 -16.73
CA SER A 495 5.54 37.89 -18.09
C SER A 495 6.86 37.43 -18.70
N ASP A 496 7.98 38.01 -18.25
CA ASP A 496 9.35 37.68 -18.63
C ASP A 496 9.92 36.44 -17.92
N PHE A 497 9.18 35.83 -16.99
CA PHE A 497 9.60 34.60 -16.32
C PHE A 497 9.73 33.42 -17.31
N PRO A 498 10.80 32.62 -17.24
CA PRO A 498 11.04 31.55 -18.20
C PRO A 498 9.98 30.46 -18.14
N LYS A 499 9.55 29.99 -19.31
CA LYS A 499 8.66 28.83 -19.44
C LYS A 499 9.49 27.55 -19.39
N LEU A 500 9.15 26.66 -18.46
CA LEU A 500 9.84 25.39 -18.23
C LEU A 500 8.87 24.23 -18.32
N SER A 501 9.33 23.07 -18.79
CA SER A 501 8.61 21.82 -18.69
C SER A 501 8.63 21.27 -17.26
N GLU A 502 7.67 20.40 -16.93
CA GLU A 502 7.66 19.70 -15.64
C GLU A 502 8.92 18.85 -15.43
N GLY A 503 9.54 18.35 -16.51
CA GLY A 503 10.82 17.64 -16.48
C GLY A 503 11.97 18.53 -16.02
N GLU A 504 12.10 19.74 -16.57
CA GLU A 504 13.12 20.70 -16.18
C GLU A 504 12.96 21.13 -14.71
N ILE A 505 11.72 21.35 -14.26
CA ILE A 505 11.45 21.68 -12.84
C ILE A 505 11.81 20.50 -11.93
N ARG A 506 11.55 19.26 -12.37
CA ARG A 506 11.96 18.04 -11.63
C ARG A 506 13.48 17.96 -11.49
N ASP A 507 14.23 18.38 -12.50
CA ASP A 507 15.69 18.36 -12.49
C ASP A 507 16.29 19.47 -11.60
N LEU A 508 15.59 20.60 -11.47
CA LEU A 508 15.92 21.65 -10.50
C LEU A 508 15.62 21.21 -9.06
N THR A 509 14.51 20.52 -8.82
CA THR A 509 14.11 20.06 -7.46
C THR A 509 14.91 18.86 -6.96
N ILE A 510 15.59 18.14 -7.86
CA ILE A 510 16.37 16.92 -7.58
C ILE A 510 15.47 15.86 -6.88
N GLY A 511 14.19 15.80 -7.26
CA GLY A 511 13.24 14.81 -6.77
C GLY A 511 11.77 15.19 -6.85
N VAL A 512 10.91 14.18 -6.83
CA VAL A 512 9.46 14.34 -7.04
C VAL A 512 8.69 14.92 -5.85
N TYR A 513 9.27 14.93 -4.64
CA TYR A 513 8.55 15.31 -3.42
C TYR A 513 8.18 16.80 -3.40
N GLN A 514 9.15 17.66 -3.75
CA GLN A 514 8.96 19.09 -3.84
C GLN A 514 7.94 19.45 -4.92
N LEU A 515 8.00 18.78 -6.08
CA LEU A 515 7.05 18.96 -7.17
C LEU A 515 5.62 18.56 -6.78
N LYS A 516 5.43 17.44 -6.05
CA LYS A 516 4.12 17.08 -5.49
C LYS A 516 3.61 18.13 -4.51
N SER A 517 4.49 18.66 -3.65
CA SER A 517 4.12 19.72 -2.70
C SER A 517 3.77 21.04 -3.41
N ALA A 518 4.45 21.37 -4.51
CA ALA A 518 4.19 22.55 -5.32
C ALA A 518 2.74 22.55 -5.86
N LYS A 519 2.27 21.41 -6.38
CA LYS A 519 0.89 21.25 -6.85
C LYS A 519 -0.13 21.51 -5.73
N SER A 520 0.13 21.03 -4.51
CA SER A 520 -0.75 21.27 -3.35
C SER A 520 -0.81 22.74 -2.95
N TYR A 521 0.32 23.44 -2.92
CA TYR A 521 0.32 24.88 -2.63
C TYR A 521 -0.36 25.70 -3.73
N ALA A 522 -0.18 25.31 -4.99
CA ALA A 522 -0.82 26.00 -6.10
C ALA A 522 -2.35 25.80 -6.10
N ALA A 523 -2.83 24.60 -5.74
CA ALA A 523 -4.26 24.37 -5.57
C ALA A 523 -4.87 25.28 -4.49
N GLU A 524 -4.20 25.45 -3.35
CA GLU A 524 -4.63 26.39 -2.30
C GLU A 524 -4.67 27.84 -2.81
N HIS A 525 -3.70 28.22 -3.65
CA HIS A 525 -3.67 29.54 -4.27
C HIS A 525 -4.78 29.79 -5.28
N LEU A 526 -5.18 28.74 -6.01
CA LEU A 526 -6.22 28.79 -7.04
C LEU A 526 -7.63 28.57 -6.49
N ALA A 527 -7.77 28.41 -5.16
CA ALA A 527 -9.08 28.29 -4.53
C ALA A 527 -9.78 29.66 -4.48
N ASP A 528 -11.09 29.65 -4.72
CA ASP A 528 -11.92 30.88 -4.80
C ASP A 528 -12.19 31.54 -3.43
N ASP A 529 -11.63 31.01 -2.33
CA ASP A 529 -11.79 31.56 -0.99
C ASP A 529 -10.85 32.74 -0.69
N GLY A 530 -9.82 32.94 -1.53
CA GLY A 530 -8.83 34.01 -1.40
C GLY A 530 -7.96 33.95 -0.14
N LEU A 531 -8.02 32.86 0.65
CA LEU A 531 -7.34 32.73 1.94
C LEU A 531 -5.83 32.55 1.79
N PHE A 532 -5.41 31.90 0.69
CA PHE A 532 -4.02 31.68 0.36
C PHE A 532 -3.63 32.45 -0.90
N GLN A 533 -2.76 33.45 -0.74
CA GLN A 533 -2.25 34.23 -1.87
C GLN A 533 -0.74 34.14 -1.93
N ILE A 534 -0.23 33.84 -3.13
CA ILE A 534 1.17 34.05 -3.44
C ILE A 534 1.29 35.49 -3.92
N LEU A 535 1.99 36.30 -3.13
CA LEU A 535 2.26 37.68 -3.48
C LEU A 535 3.64 37.79 -4.09
N VAL A 536 3.78 38.52 -5.19
CA VAL A 536 5.04 38.78 -5.88
C VAL A 536 5.42 40.26 -5.93
N SER A 537 6.70 40.52 -6.13
CA SER A 537 7.27 41.84 -6.41
C SER A 537 8.46 41.68 -7.36
N THR A 538 8.52 42.54 -8.38
CA THR A 538 9.58 42.62 -9.40
C THR A 538 10.35 43.94 -9.29
N ASP A 539 10.42 44.53 -8.10
CA ASP A 539 11.12 45.80 -7.83
C ASP A 539 12.62 45.75 -8.19
N ILE A 540 13.16 44.54 -8.40
CA ILE A 540 14.54 44.28 -8.75
C ILE A 540 14.56 43.56 -10.10
N PRO A 541 15.26 44.11 -11.11
CA PRO A 541 15.38 43.46 -12.40
C PRO A 541 15.86 42.00 -12.27
N ASN A 542 15.25 41.09 -13.02
CA ASN A 542 15.62 39.66 -13.06
C ASN A 542 15.46 38.91 -11.72
N ILE A 543 14.77 39.48 -10.72
CA ILE A 543 14.48 38.81 -9.45
C ILE A 543 12.99 38.95 -9.12
N VAL A 544 12.34 37.79 -8.95
CA VAL A 544 10.99 37.72 -8.39
C VAL A 544 11.11 37.49 -6.90
N SER A 545 10.62 38.45 -6.12
CA SER A 545 10.39 38.27 -4.69
C SER A 545 8.99 37.73 -4.49
N ALA A 546 8.79 36.75 -3.61
CA ALA A 546 7.47 36.27 -3.25
C ALA A 546 7.27 36.10 -1.74
N LYS A 547 6.01 36.17 -1.30
CA LYS A 547 5.57 35.78 0.04
C LYS A 547 4.55 34.66 -0.06
N ILE A 548 4.78 33.62 0.75
CA ILE A 548 3.94 32.43 0.76
C ILE A 548 3.64 32.01 2.20
N GLN A 549 2.42 31.58 2.47
CA GLN A 549 2.00 31.11 3.78
C GLN A 549 2.52 29.69 4.05
N SER A 550 2.75 29.40 5.33
CA SER A 550 3.15 28.07 5.79
C SER A 550 1.95 27.13 5.84
N ARG A 551 1.98 26.03 5.09
CA ARG A 551 0.98 24.94 5.16
C ARG A 551 0.77 24.31 6.54
N HIS A 552 1.65 24.61 7.50
CA HIS A 552 1.63 24.04 8.84
C HIS A 552 1.15 25.02 9.92
N ILE A 553 1.22 26.33 9.65
CA ILE A 553 0.96 27.38 10.65
C ILE A 553 0.39 28.58 9.89
N SER A 554 -0.90 28.85 10.07
CA SER A 554 -1.61 29.93 9.37
C SER A 554 -0.97 31.30 9.57
N SER A 555 -0.49 31.62 10.78
CA SER A 555 0.14 32.91 11.06
C SER A 555 1.53 33.09 10.45
N LYS A 556 2.17 32.02 9.96
CA LYS A 556 3.56 32.07 9.50
C LYS A 556 3.64 32.25 7.99
N LYS A 557 4.34 33.29 7.55
CA LYS A 557 4.68 33.53 6.14
C LYS A 557 6.20 33.42 5.93
N TYR A 558 6.60 32.95 4.76
CA TYR A 558 7.98 32.91 4.33
C TYR A 558 8.17 33.87 3.16
N SER A 559 9.28 34.61 3.19
CA SER A 559 9.73 35.40 2.05
C SER A 559 10.70 34.56 1.23
N LEU A 560 10.67 34.75 -0.08
CA LEU A 560 11.55 34.06 -1.00
C LEU A 560 11.92 34.94 -2.20
N TRP A 561 13.01 34.59 -2.85
CA TRP A 561 13.57 35.29 -4.01
C TRP A 561 14.03 34.26 -5.03
N ILE A 562 13.75 34.52 -6.30
CA ILE A 562 14.16 33.68 -7.43
C ILE A 562 14.79 34.61 -8.45
N LYS A 563 16.07 34.37 -8.76
CA LYS A 563 16.79 35.04 -9.83
C LYS A 563 16.69 34.23 -11.11
N TYR A 564 16.38 34.90 -12.22
CA TYR A 564 16.16 34.25 -13.50
C TYR A 564 16.67 35.11 -14.66
N GLY A 565 17.00 34.46 -15.77
CA GLY A 565 17.21 35.06 -17.08
C GLY A 565 16.42 34.25 -18.10
N ILE A 566 17.11 33.68 -19.10
CA ILE A 566 16.52 32.68 -20.01
C ILE A 566 16.10 31.42 -19.23
N ASN A 567 16.79 31.11 -18.13
CA ASN A 567 16.53 29.99 -17.24
C ASN A 567 16.51 30.46 -15.77
N ILE A 568 16.11 29.58 -14.86
CA ILE A 568 16.24 29.83 -13.41
C ILE A 568 17.73 29.75 -13.03
N GLU A 569 18.25 30.81 -12.41
CA GLU A 569 19.67 30.92 -12.07
C GLU A 569 19.94 30.56 -10.60
N SER A 570 19.18 31.11 -9.66
CA SER A 570 19.35 30.85 -8.22
C SER A 570 18.08 31.16 -7.43
N TRP A 571 18.00 30.66 -6.20
CA TRP A 571 16.85 30.86 -5.31
C TRP A 571 17.27 30.94 -3.83
N TYR A 572 16.47 31.67 -3.06
CA TYR A 572 16.60 31.75 -1.61
C TYR A 572 15.23 31.88 -0.95
N CYS A 573 15.01 31.16 0.16
CA CYS A 573 13.78 31.26 0.94
C CYS A 573 14.12 31.36 2.42
N THR A 574 13.36 32.12 3.22
CA THR A 574 13.59 32.25 4.67
C THR A 574 13.13 31.03 5.49
N CYS A 575 12.68 29.95 4.85
CA CYS A 575 12.28 28.73 5.55
C CYS A 575 13.50 27.95 6.08
N LYS A 576 13.28 27.02 7.01
CA LYS A 576 14.34 26.28 7.73
C LYS A 576 15.47 25.71 6.84
N ASN A 577 15.15 25.26 5.63
CA ASN A 577 16.11 24.67 4.68
C ASN A 577 16.30 25.51 3.41
N GLY A 578 15.81 26.76 3.41
CA GLY A 578 15.66 27.58 2.21
C GLY A 578 16.94 28.24 1.70
N ALA A 579 18.05 28.12 2.44
CA ALA A 579 19.39 28.54 2.02
C ALA A 579 20.07 27.55 1.06
N ARG A 580 19.57 26.30 0.95
CA ARG A 580 20.19 25.29 0.10
C ARG A 580 20.13 25.63 -1.39
N VAL A 581 21.18 25.23 -2.10
CA VAL A 581 21.28 25.25 -3.57
C VAL A 581 21.15 23.84 -4.16
N VAL A 582 21.38 22.79 -3.37
CA VAL A 582 21.07 21.41 -3.77
C VAL A 582 19.56 21.19 -3.73
N GLY A 583 18.92 21.29 -4.89
CA GLY A 583 17.47 21.31 -4.98
C GLY A 583 16.87 22.54 -4.27
N MET A 584 15.56 22.52 -4.00
CA MET A 584 14.86 23.70 -3.49
C MET A 584 13.78 23.33 -2.48
N CYS A 585 13.37 24.26 -1.61
CA CYS A 585 12.29 23.99 -0.67
C CYS A 585 10.92 23.97 -1.38
N GLY A 586 9.88 23.45 -0.70
CA GLY A 586 8.52 23.39 -1.26
C GLY A 586 7.95 24.74 -1.70
N HIS A 587 8.37 25.82 -1.03
CA HIS A 587 7.95 27.19 -1.34
C HIS A 587 8.51 27.69 -2.67
N ILE A 588 9.83 27.56 -2.87
CA ILE A 588 10.49 27.92 -4.14
C ILE A 588 9.90 27.08 -5.28
N SER A 589 9.77 25.76 -5.08
CA SER A 589 9.21 24.90 -6.12
C SER A 589 7.77 25.27 -6.47
N CYS A 590 6.97 25.73 -5.52
CA CYS A 590 5.61 26.20 -5.80
C CYS A 590 5.61 27.40 -6.73
N VAL A 591 6.39 28.45 -6.41
CA VAL A 591 6.41 29.69 -7.20
C VAL A 591 6.98 29.44 -8.59
N ILE A 592 8.08 28.67 -8.70
CA ILE A 592 8.63 28.28 -10.01
C ILE A 592 7.63 27.45 -10.79
N TRP A 593 7.01 26.44 -10.18
CA TRP A 593 6.06 25.56 -10.87
C TRP A 593 4.84 26.33 -11.38
N TYR A 594 4.33 27.28 -10.59
CA TYR A 594 3.22 28.13 -11.02
C TYR A 594 3.60 29.04 -12.20
N LEU A 595 4.66 29.85 -12.04
CA LEU A 595 5.06 30.85 -13.03
C LEU A 595 5.62 30.24 -14.32
N ALA A 596 6.40 29.17 -14.22
CA ALA A 596 7.06 28.57 -15.37
C ALA A 596 6.20 27.55 -16.13
N PHE A 597 5.22 26.94 -15.46
CA PHE A 597 4.45 25.82 -16.02
C PHE A 597 2.94 26.00 -15.87
N ALA A 598 2.42 26.02 -14.65
CA ALA A 598 0.97 25.88 -14.39
C ALA A 598 0.12 26.98 -15.03
N ARG A 599 0.57 28.24 -14.99
CA ARG A 599 -0.19 29.37 -15.57
C ARG A 599 -0.39 29.29 -17.08
N TYR A 600 0.36 28.42 -17.77
CA TYR A 600 0.25 28.20 -19.21
C TYR A 600 -0.59 26.97 -19.57
N GLU A 601 -1.00 26.17 -18.57
CA GLU A 601 -1.84 25.00 -18.78
C GLU A 601 -3.31 25.44 -18.83
N LYS A 602 -4.02 25.06 -19.90
CA LYS A 602 -5.41 25.49 -20.14
C LYS A 602 -6.42 24.98 -19.09
N ASN A 603 -6.02 24.02 -18.27
CA ASN A 603 -6.84 23.35 -17.26
C ASN A 603 -6.07 23.27 -15.93
N ALA A 604 -5.68 24.38 -15.29
CA ALA A 604 -4.85 24.33 -14.07
C ALA A 604 -5.62 24.38 -12.73
N GLY A 605 -6.94 24.16 -12.68
CA GLY A 605 -7.73 24.20 -11.44
C GLY A 605 -7.46 23.05 -10.44
N CYS A 606 -7.98 23.14 -9.21
CA CYS A 606 -7.80 22.11 -8.18
C CYS A 606 -8.13 20.68 -8.65
N GLU A 607 -9.24 20.53 -9.39
CA GLU A 607 -9.69 19.23 -9.91
C GLU A 607 -8.73 18.61 -10.91
N SER A 608 -8.14 19.42 -11.80
CA SER A 608 -7.19 18.93 -12.81
C SER A 608 -5.81 18.62 -12.20
N LEU A 609 -5.49 19.21 -11.05
CA LEU A 609 -4.33 18.85 -10.23
C LEU A 609 -4.57 17.58 -9.38
N GLY A 610 -5.78 17.02 -9.43
CA GLY A 610 -6.17 15.82 -8.67
C GLY A 610 -6.30 16.09 -7.18
N ILE A 611 -6.48 17.35 -6.78
CA ILE A 611 -6.64 17.78 -5.39
C ILE A 611 -8.11 18.11 -5.19
N ARG A 612 -8.77 17.30 -4.36
CA ARG A 612 -10.17 17.51 -3.99
C ARG A 612 -10.22 18.25 -2.66
N ASP A 613 -11.01 19.31 -2.63
CA ASP A 613 -11.46 19.88 -1.37
C ASP A 613 -12.57 18.99 -0.80
N TRP A 614 -12.43 18.59 0.47
CA TRP A 614 -13.43 17.79 1.19
C TRP A 614 -14.17 18.62 2.24
N THR A 615 -13.87 19.92 2.34
CA THR A 615 -14.43 20.82 3.36
C THR A 615 -15.92 21.04 3.17
N GLU A 616 -16.41 21.01 1.92
CA GLU A 616 -17.85 21.11 1.61
C GLU A 616 -18.63 19.82 1.90
N GLU A 617 -17.95 18.68 1.98
CA GLU A 617 -18.55 17.36 2.23
C GLU A 617 -18.71 17.05 3.74
N VAL A 618 -18.36 18.01 4.60
CA VAL A 618 -18.43 17.87 6.06
C VAL A 618 -19.09 19.08 6.70
N ASP A 619 -19.92 18.85 7.71
CA ASP A 619 -20.53 19.93 8.48
C ASP A 619 -19.46 20.70 9.26
N ASP A 620 -19.41 22.01 9.04
CA ASP A 620 -18.58 22.93 9.82
C ASP A 620 -19.44 23.65 10.85
N ALA A 621 -19.36 23.18 12.10
CA ALA A 621 -20.09 23.79 13.22
C ALA A 621 -19.68 25.24 13.50
N ALA A 622 -18.52 25.69 13.03
CA ALA A 622 -18.10 27.09 13.15
C ALA A 622 -18.87 28.02 12.20
N ARG A 623 -19.36 27.51 11.05
CA ARG A 623 -20.13 28.31 10.08
C ARG A 623 -21.52 28.71 10.60
N ALA A 624 -22.11 27.95 11.53
CA ALA A 624 -23.46 28.19 12.03
C ALA A 624 -23.57 29.33 13.08
N ILE A 625 -22.45 29.85 13.56
CA ILE A 625 -22.42 30.89 14.61
C ILE A 625 -22.27 32.29 13.99
N ASP A 626 -21.81 32.40 12.75
CA ASP A 626 -21.53 33.68 12.07
C ASP A 626 -22.76 34.28 11.37
N SER A 627 -23.94 33.67 11.51
CA SER A 627 -25.18 34.12 10.87
C SER A 627 -26.30 34.48 11.86
N SER A 628 -25.99 34.71 13.14
CA SER A 628 -26.99 35.09 14.15
C SER A 628 -26.62 36.31 15.01
N GLU A 629 -25.71 37.15 14.56
CA GLU A 629 -25.53 38.49 15.13
C GLU A 629 -26.06 39.54 14.16
N ASP A 630 -27.40 39.58 14.03
CA ASP A 630 -28.16 40.75 13.59
C ASP A 630 -29.62 40.49 13.97
N GLU A 631 -29.96 40.64 15.25
CA GLU A 631 -31.23 41.24 15.69
C GLU A 631 -31.26 41.49 17.21
N GLU A 632 -31.34 42.78 17.53
CA GLU A 632 -31.94 43.40 18.72
C GLU A 632 -31.41 43.07 20.11
N PHE A 633 -30.54 43.97 20.58
CA PHE A 633 -30.57 44.50 21.94
C PHE A 633 -32.02 44.80 22.38
N LEU A 634 -32.57 43.98 23.28
CA LEU A 634 -33.66 44.37 24.15
C LEU A 634 -33.31 44.04 25.60
N ASP A 635 -33.22 45.10 26.39
CA ASP A 635 -33.16 45.12 27.84
C ASP A 635 -34.18 44.18 28.47
N PHE A 636 -33.75 43.37 29.45
CA PHE A 636 -34.53 43.12 30.65
C PHE A 636 -33.61 42.89 31.85
N GLU A 637 -33.67 43.85 32.76
CA GLU A 637 -33.34 43.73 34.19
C GLU A 637 -34.09 42.58 34.88
N ARG A 638 -33.52 42.13 36.02
CA ARG A 638 -34.11 41.36 37.14
C ARG A 638 -34.33 39.86 36.87
N GLU A 639 -34.18 38.94 37.81
CA GLU A 639 -34.12 38.97 39.27
C GLU A 639 -33.50 37.65 39.77
N GLU A 640 -33.15 37.64 41.05
CA GLU A 640 -32.62 36.59 41.93
C GLU A 640 -33.10 35.13 41.70
N GLU A 641 -32.18 34.16 41.73
CA GLU A 641 -31.97 33.16 42.81
C GLU A 641 -30.74 32.27 42.55
#